data_AF-A0A1L9PC85-F1
#
_entry.id   AF-A0A1L9PC85-F1
#
_cell.length_a   1.000
_cell.length_b   1.000
_cell.length_c   1.000
_cell.angle_alpha   90.00
_cell.angle_beta   90.00
_cell.angle_gamma   90.00
#
_symmetry.space_group_name_H-M   'P 1'
#
loop_
_entity.id
_entity.type
_entity.pdbx_description
1 polymer ?
#
loop_
_entity_poly.entity_id
_entity_poly.type
_entity_poly.pdbx_seq_one_letter_code
_entity_poly.pdbx_strand_id
1 'polypeptide(L)'
;MHLARILTLLTALPFAAAAIPPRQTCIVPASGTNKTDDAPAIISAFKRCGRGGKVVFQPTTYYVNSAMNISWLRDVDVDIQGKLLWSTDIPYWLNHSLPVGYQNQSTAWILGGDNVRVNGHGIGTFDGNGDYWYEWIQEQENTSNYPGRPVALTLSGLTNSVVKGVNFLRSQMWTLAVIYSHHVDLDGVFVNNTGNRVDSSNTDGADTIRSSHISFNNFTVYNGDDSISFKANSTDITLKNSHFHNGLGIAIGSIGQLNDEFETVERIKVENVVFDNTLHAVYYKTWTDDQNGYPPNGGGGGLGYASNMHFNNLTTTSLRGSAVAISQCTRFSGAPGDGNCTNSQFQIRDITVANLKGTTESSRVASLQCSGVAPCTNLGLVGVDLELANGTKAEEYLCGNVKRPRGFECTGEVCEGGSSTGDMMLLSILTLATGAFASCWRNSSCTGPSSPSFPGPWDANNYAPDSRSIQPKSILSLPNGEYISSYPDDSTPLSTSDIGLVFDFGIEVGGILTIEYTASRPNITLGLAFTEAKDYIGRKSDNSNGGTGADGALSATLSEGEGLYTMPDAKLRGGFRYLTLFLEGEGEGTLTIKNITLEISYQPTWSNLRAYQGYFHSSDSLLNRIWYAGAYTLQTNSVPRTTCRASISSATGWANDAVCGPGETLLLDGAKRDRWVWIGDMGVAVPSASVSTGDLESTKNALLAIWDNQTPSGLLPKAGPPYLKADSDTYHLWTIIGTYNYFLFSEDDDFLSDIWPRYVKALDYSISKITPDGIMNATETADWGRWNYDTLASSANMLLYRALTTAAFLSPYADPNTQTNYTALASSLRTSIITNLYDPSFGALKDSPNSTLYPQDANSMALAFSLFPPNSTAASKISSYLVSNWTPIGPASPELPGNISPFISSIELEAHFATGYPERALQLIHTLWGWYIDHPNGTESTVPEGYLVNGTWGYRGDRGYRYDPTYVSHAHGWSSGPTSTLTEYAVGLRVTKPRGAEWSLKPATFSFDGFGQAEAGFTTGLGRFRAGFAVENGEVRVSWDTPRGTRGWVELPGGRGRWVDGGKGSLVVSV
;
A
#
# COMPACT_ATOMS: atom_id res chain seq x y z
N MET A 1 -21.97 45.31 -58.73
CA MET A 1 -21.33 46.57 -59.15
C MET A 1 -20.17 46.83 -58.18
N HIS A 2 -18.96 46.92 -58.72
CA HIS A 2 -17.68 47.40 -58.15
C HIS A 2 -17.36 47.38 -56.63
N LEU A 3 -16.21 46.76 -56.32
CA LEU A 3 -14.98 47.29 -55.66
C LEU A 3 -14.38 46.18 -54.77
N ALA A 4 -13.26 45.53 -55.11
CA ALA A 4 -11.86 46.02 -55.07
C ALA A 4 -11.52 46.62 -53.69
N ARG A 5 -10.38 46.42 -53.01
CA ARG A 5 -9.05 45.80 -53.21
C ARG A 5 -8.31 46.16 -51.89
N ILE A 6 -7.31 45.38 -51.43
CA ILE A 6 -5.94 45.86 -51.09
C ILE A 6 -5.12 44.78 -50.33
N LEU A 7 -3.95 44.49 -50.93
CA LEU A 7 -2.64 43.98 -50.43
C LEU A 7 -2.58 42.61 -49.73
N THR A 8 -1.60 41.73 -49.97
CA THR A 8 -0.19 41.97 -50.37
C THR A 8 0.41 40.71 -51.03
N LEU A 9 1.17 40.87 -52.11
CA LEU A 9 2.02 39.82 -52.70
C LEU A 9 3.31 39.68 -51.86
N LEU A 10 3.65 38.45 -51.46
CA LEU A 10 5.04 38.03 -51.24
C LEU A 10 5.20 36.59 -51.76
N THR A 11 5.94 36.51 -52.86
CA THR A 11 6.57 35.36 -53.55
C THR A 11 6.48 33.98 -52.89
N ALA A 12 5.73 33.07 -53.52
CA ALA A 12 5.82 31.63 -53.27
C ALA A 12 7.03 31.03 -54.01
N LEU A 13 8.03 30.56 -53.26
CA LEU A 13 8.98 29.56 -53.73
C LEU A 13 8.24 28.22 -53.93
N PRO A 14 8.56 27.43 -54.97
CA PRO A 14 7.94 26.13 -55.15
C PRO A 14 8.51 25.19 -54.09
N PHE A 15 7.73 24.89 -53.05
CA PHE A 15 7.99 23.72 -52.23
C PHE A 15 7.75 22.49 -53.11
N ALA A 16 8.82 21.84 -53.53
CA ALA A 16 8.76 20.47 -54.00
C ALA A 16 8.05 19.65 -52.92
N ALA A 17 6.90 19.06 -53.25
CA ALA A 17 6.24 18.08 -52.40
C ALA A 17 7.20 16.89 -52.26
N ALA A 18 7.92 16.84 -51.14
CA ALA A 18 8.73 15.69 -50.79
C ALA A 18 7.81 14.47 -50.72
N ALA A 19 8.11 13.43 -51.51
CA ALA A 19 7.42 12.15 -51.41
C ALA A 19 7.54 11.64 -49.96
N ILE A 20 6.41 11.41 -49.30
CA ILE A 20 6.38 10.87 -47.94
C ILE A 20 7.05 9.48 -48.01
N PRO A 21 8.11 9.21 -47.22
CA PRO A 21 8.76 7.92 -47.22
C PRO A 21 7.77 6.81 -46.80
N PRO A 22 7.83 5.61 -47.40
CA PRO A 22 6.91 4.52 -47.09
C PRO A 22 7.03 4.11 -45.61
N ARG A 23 5.88 3.97 -44.93
CA ARG A 23 5.82 3.53 -43.53
C ARG A 23 6.44 2.14 -43.36
N GLN A 24 7.30 1.97 -42.37
CA GLN A 24 7.84 0.66 -42.03
C GLN A 24 6.70 -0.28 -41.61
N THR A 25 6.61 -1.46 -42.24
CA THR A 25 5.55 -2.43 -41.97
C THR A 25 6.09 -3.63 -41.19
N CYS A 26 5.47 -3.93 -40.05
CA CYS A 26 5.76 -5.09 -39.22
C CYS A 26 4.59 -6.07 -39.26
N ILE A 27 4.79 -7.23 -39.90
CA ILE A 27 3.85 -8.34 -39.84
C ILE A 27 4.08 -9.10 -38.53
N VAL A 28 3.03 -9.30 -37.74
CA VAL A 28 3.09 -10.08 -36.50
C VAL A 28 3.15 -11.57 -36.85
N PRO A 29 4.21 -12.31 -36.47
CA PRO A 29 4.25 -13.75 -36.66
C PRO A 29 3.25 -14.43 -35.71
N ALA A 30 2.47 -15.37 -36.23
CA ALA A 30 1.56 -16.20 -35.42
C ALA A 30 2.18 -17.58 -35.18
N SER A 31 2.07 -18.09 -33.96
CA SER A 31 2.47 -19.46 -33.63
C SER A 31 1.54 -20.51 -34.23
N GLY A 32 0.26 -20.17 -34.42
CA GLY A 32 -0.79 -21.07 -34.90
C GLY A 32 -1.18 -22.17 -33.89
N THR A 33 -0.72 -22.10 -32.64
CA THR A 33 -1.00 -23.10 -31.60
C THR A 33 -1.17 -22.47 -30.22
N ASN A 34 -2.09 -23.00 -29.40
CA ASN A 34 -2.30 -22.54 -28.02
C ASN A 34 -1.14 -22.86 -27.06
N LYS A 35 -0.17 -23.68 -27.49
CA LYS A 35 1.03 -24.02 -26.69
C LYS A 35 2.06 -22.90 -26.63
N THR A 36 1.99 -21.93 -27.55
CA THR A 36 2.96 -20.84 -27.65
C THR A 36 2.23 -19.53 -27.50
N ASP A 37 2.74 -18.66 -26.63
CA ASP A 37 2.20 -17.32 -26.44
C ASP A 37 2.68 -16.37 -27.55
N ASP A 38 1.74 -15.75 -28.26
CA ASP A 38 2.01 -14.78 -29.33
C ASP A 38 2.15 -13.34 -28.80
N ALA A 39 1.81 -13.06 -27.54
CA ALA A 39 1.93 -11.71 -26.95
C ALA A 39 3.34 -11.11 -27.06
N PRO A 40 4.46 -11.84 -26.82
CA PRO A 40 5.80 -11.31 -27.03
C PRO A 40 6.08 -10.89 -28.48
N ALA A 41 5.56 -11.64 -29.45
CA ALA A 41 5.69 -11.33 -30.87
C ALA A 41 4.90 -10.07 -31.26
N ILE A 42 3.70 -9.92 -30.70
CA ILE A 42 2.84 -8.73 -30.85
C ILE A 42 3.58 -7.50 -30.30
N ILE A 43 4.05 -7.55 -29.05
CA ILE A 43 4.79 -6.44 -28.41
C ILE A 43 6.04 -6.08 -29.23
N SER A 44 6.79 -7.07 -29.73
CA SER A 44 7.97 -6.86 -30.57
C SER A 44 7.65 -6.15 -31.89
N ALA A 45 6.52 -6.48 -32.54
CA ALA A 45 6.09 -5.78 -33.75
C ALA A 45 5.76 -4.31 -33.46
N PHE A 46 5.07 -4.02 -32.36
CA PHE A 46 4.79 -2.65 -31.93
C PHE A 46 6.05 -1.89 -31.48
N LYS A 47 7.03 -2.53 -30.83
CA LYS A 47 8.31 -1.88 -30.52
C LYS A 47 9.05 -1.41 -31.77
N ARG A 48 8.94 -2.15 -32.88
CA ARG A 48 9.60 -1.83 -34.16
C ARG A 48 8.82 -0.84 -35.02
N CYS A 49 7.49 -0.93 -35.05
CA CYS A 49 6.65 -0.16 -35.97
C CYS A 49 5.60 0.73 -35.30
N GLY A 50 5.58 0.83 -33.97
CA GLY A 50 4.60 1.59 -33.19
C GLY A 50 4.75 3.12 -33.26
N ARG A 51 5.77 3.62 -33.98
CA ARG A 51 6.05 5.05 -34.19
C ARG A 51 6.27 5.34 -35.67
N GLY A 52 5.28 5.94 -36.34
CA GLY A 52 5.33 6.26 -37.77
C GLY A 52 5.25 5.06 -38.71
N GLY A 53 4.90 3.87 -38.19
CA GLY A 53 4.89 2.61 -38.94
C GLY A 53 3.49 2.02 -39.13
N LYS A 54 3.47 0.77 -39.59
CA LYS A 54 2.28 -0.07 -39.75
C LYS A 54 2.50 -1.44 -39.09
N VAL A 55 1.55 -1.90 -38.28
CA VAL A 55 1.55 -3.26 -37.70
C VAL A 55 0.41 -4.06 -38.33
N VAL A 56 0.69 -5.29 -38.79
CA VAL A 56 -0.28 -6.13 -39.52
C VAL A 56 -0.44 -7.48 -38.83
N PHE A 57 -1.67 -7.81 -38.46
CA PHE A 57 -2.10 -9.14 -38.05
C PHE A 57 -2.75 -9.83 -39.25
N GLN A 58 -2.16 -10.93 -39.71
CA GLN A 58 -2.64 -11.71 -40.85
C GLN A 58 -3.92 -12.50 -40.50
N PRO A 59 -4.70 -12.98 -41.49
CA PRO A 59 -5.93 -13.76 -41.27
C PRO A 59 -5.64 -15.17 -40.73
N THR A 60 -5.17 -15.22 -39.48
CA THR A 60 -4.84 -16.43 -38.71
C THR A 60 -5.24 -16.22 -37.25
N THR A 61 -5.08 -17.25 -36.41
CA THR A 61 -5.29 -17.14 -34.97
C THR A 61 -3.96 -16.88 -34.26
N TYR A 62 -3.95 -15.84 -33.43
CA TYR A 62 -2.88 -15.49 -32.49
C TYR A 62 -3.32 -15.92 -31.09
N TYR A 63 -2.55 -16.77 -30.43
CA TYR A 63 -2.87 -17.27 -29.09
C TYR A 63 -2.21 -16.38 -28.04
N VAL A 64 -3.02 -15.60 -27.33
CA VAL A 64 -2.56 -14.61 -26.35
C VAL A 64 -2.67 -15.24 -24.96
N ASN A 65 -1.53 -15.57 -24.37
CA ASN A 65 -1.45 -16.20 -23.06
C ASN A 65 -0.88 -15.27 -21.97
N SER A 66 -0.48 -14.05 -22.33
CA SER A 66 -0.03 -13.03 -21.37
C SER A 66 -0.60 -11.64 -21.62
N ALA A 67 -0.70 -10.86 -20.55
CA ALA A 67 -1.20 -9.49 -20.61
C ALA A 67 -0.24 -8.56 -21.36
N MET A 68 -0.78 -7.56 -22.05
CA MET A 68 0.01 -6.66 -22.91
C MET A 68 -0.19 -5.19 -22.53
N ASN A 69 0.90 -4.42 -22.43
CA ASN A 69 0.86 -2.97 -22.28
C ASN A 69 1.57 -2.27 -23.45
N ILE A 70 0.78 -1.58 -24.27
CA ILE A 70 1.13 -1.02 -25.58
C ILE A 70 0.59 0.43 -25.63
N SER A 71 1.02 1.26 -24.67
CA SER A 71 0.45 2.59 -24.37
C SER A 71 1.21 3.80 -24.93
N TRP A 72 2.29 3.56 -25.67
CA TRP A 72 3.28 4.55 -26.14
C TRP A 72 3.29 4.81 -27.67
N LEU A 73 2.16 4.58 -28.36
CA LEU A 73 2.10 4.62 -29.82
C LEU A 73 2.12 6.06 -30.34
N ARG A 74 2.61 6.23 -31.56
CA ARG A 74 2.58 7.53 -32.23
C ARG A 74 2.45 7.37 -33.74
N ASP A 75 1.41 7.95 -34.32
CA ASP A 75 1.22 7.99 -35.78
C ASP A 75 1.34 6.60 -36.45
N VAL A 76 0.60 5.62 -35.95
CA VAL A 76 0.70 4.22 -36.37
C VAL A 76 -0.60 3.71 -36.99
N ASP A 77 -0.46 2.87 -38.03
CA ASP A 77 -1.58 2.11 -38.58
C ASP A 77 -1.54 0.66 -38.05
N VAL A 78 -2.65 0.18 -37.49
CA VAL A 78 -2.80 -1.18 -36.98
C VAL A 78 -3.87 -1.89 -37.79
N ASP A 79 -3.45 -2.89 -38.56
CA ASP A 79 -4.28 -3.62 -39.53
C ASP A 79 -4.54 -5.02 -38.98
N ILE A 80 -5.76 -5.29 -38.53
CA ILE A 80 -6.12 -6.53 -37.83
C ILE A 80 -7.04 -7.38 -38.71
N GLN A 81 -6.49 -8.40 -39.38
CA GLN A 81 -7.27 -9.32 -40.21
C GLN A 81 -7.46 -10.69 -39.54
N GLY A 82 -6.74 -10.94 -38.45
CA GLY A 82 -6.75 -12.18 -37.71
C GLY A 82 -7.64 -12.16 -36.47
N LYS A 83 -7.66 -13.31 -35.79
CA LYS A 83 -8.29 -13.48 -34.48
C LYS A 83 -7.20 -13.54 -33.41
N LEU A 84 -7.26 -12.67 -32.42
CA LEU A 84 -6.53 -12.85 -31.17
C LEU A 84 -7.43 -13.69 -30.25
N LEU A 85 -6.90 -14.75 -29.65
CA LEU A 85 -7.63 -15.68 -28.81
C LEU A 85 -6.93 -15.77 -27.46
N TRP A 86 -7.61 -15.34 -26.40
CA TRP A 86 -7.06 -15.29 -25.06
C TRP A 86 -7.06 -16.68 -24.43
N SER A 87 -6.04 -17.01 -23.64
CA SER A 87 -5.97 -18.29 -22.95
C SER A 87 -7.13 -18.47 -21.97
N THR A 88 -7.49 -19.72 -21.69
CA THR A 88 -8.50 -20.10 -20.69
C THR A 88 -7.91 -20.26 -19.29
N ASP A 89 -6.69 -19.76 -19.06
CA ASP A 89 -6.01 -19.86 -17.76
C ASP A 89 -6.51 -18.77 -16.81
N ILE A 90 -7.68 -19.01 -16.23
CA ILE A 90 -8.34 -18.09 -15.30
C ILE A 90 -7.40 -17.70 -14.13
N PRO A 91 -6.72 -18.64 -13.42
CA PRO A 91 -5.77 -18.28 -12.37
C PRO A 91 -4.64 -17.35 -12.84
N TYR A 92 -4.11 -17.55 -14.05
CA TYR A 92 -3.13 -16.62 -14.61
C TYR A 92 -3.71 -15.21 -14.75
N TRP A 93 -4.86 -15.07 -15.42
CA TRP A 93 -5.45 -13.76 -15.69
C TRP A 93 -5.89 -13.01 -14.44
N LEU A 94 -6.40 -13.71 -13.43
CA LEU A 94 -6.73 -13.11 -12.13
C LEU A 94 -5.50 -12.49 -11.45
N ASN A 95 -4.32 -13.08 -11.65
CA ASN A 95 -3.07 -12.66 -11.00
C ASN A 95 -2.18 -11.74 -11.85
N HIS A 96 -2.40 -11.64 -13.16
CA HIS A 96 -1.48 -10.96 -14.09
C HIS A 96 -2.15 -9.93 -15.00
N SER A 97 -3.47 -9.75 -14.90
CA SER A 97 -4.16 -8.66 -15.59
C SER A 97 -3.68 -7.30 -15.07
N LEU A 98 -3.70 -6.29 -15.95
CA LEU A 98 -3.12 -4.97 -15.68
C LEU A 98 -4.15 -4.04 -15.04
N PRO A 99 -3.79 -3.17 -14.09
CA PRO A 99 -4.77 -2.27 -13.47
C PRO A 99 -5.31 -1.22 -14.47
N VAL A 100 -6.62 -1.00 -14.47
CA VAL A 100 -7.30 0.05 -15.26
C VAL A 100 -7.22 1.42 -14.54
N GLY A 101 -7.04 1.44 -13.22
CA GLY A 101 -6.97 2.69 -12.44
C GLY A 101 -8.34 3.35 -12.18
N TYR A 102 -9.43 2.59 -12.35
CA TYR A 102 -10.79 3.00 -12.01
C TYR A 102 -11.58 1.79 -11.49
N GLN A 103 -12.31 1.98 -10.39
CA GLN A 103 -13.12 0.95 -9.72
C GLN A 103 -12.37 -0.37 -9.42
N ASN A 104 -11.04 -0.30 -9.25
CA ASN A 104 -10.17 -1.45 -9.04
C ASN A 104 -10.33 -2.56 -10.10
N GLN A 105 -10.65 -2.17 -11.33
CA GLN A 105 -10.77 -3.08 -12.47
C GLN A 105 -9.39 -3.39 -13.07
N SER A 106 -9.27 -4.54 -13.73
CA SER A 106 -8.07 -4.95 -14.44
C SER A 106 -8.35 -5.23 -15.93
N THR A 107 -7.32 -5.33 -16.77
CA THR A 107 -7.44 -5.49 -18.22
C THR A 107 -6.39 -6.45 -18.79
N ALA A 108 -6.75 -7.14 -19.87
CA ALA A 108 -5.84 -8.06 -20.55
C ALA A 108 -4.88 -7.31 -21.51
N TRP A 109 -5.32 -6.18 -22.07
CA TRP A 109 -4.51 -5.40 -23.00
C TRP A 109 -4.77 -3.90 -22.87
N ILE A 110 -3.70 -3.12 -22.62
CA ILE A 110 -3.70 -1.67 -22.75
C ILE A 110 -3.14 -1.25 -24.12
N LEU A 111 -3.91 -0.46 -24.87
CA LEU A 111 -3.50 0.15 -26.13
C LEU A 111 -3.64 1.68 -26.04
N GLY A 112 -2.58 2.43 -26.35
CA GLY A 112 -2.54 3.89 -26.10
C GLY A 112 -1.53 4.63 -26.95
N GLY A 113 -1.66 5.96 -27.03
CA GLY A 113 -0.81 6.83 -27.86
C GLY A 113 -1.56 7.89 -28.66
N ASP A 114 -0.83 8.62 -29.51
CA ASP A 114 -1.39 9.71 -30.33
C ASP A 114 -1.45 9.32 -31.80
N ASN A 115 -2.55 9.67 -32.46
CA ASN A 115 -2.77 9.46 -33.90
C ASN A 115 -2.68 7.98 -34.30
N VAL A 116 -3.33 7.10 -33.53
CA VAL A 116 -3.40 5.65 -33.73
C VAL A 116 -4.61 5.30 -34.59
N ARG A 117 -4.41 4.54 -35.67
CA ARG A 117 -5.48 4.11 -36.59
C ARG A 117 -5.59 2.60 -36.62
N VAL A 118 -6.58 2.05 -35.93
CA VAL A 118 -6.88 0.61 -35.91
C VAL A 118 -7.98 0.29 -36.90
N ASN A 119 -7.76 -0.70 -37.77
CA ASN A 119 -8.78 -1.19 -38.70
C ASN A 119 -8.84 -2.72 -38.67
N GLY A 120 -10.00 -3.25 -38.26
CA GLY A 120 -10.30 -4.68 -38.23
C GLY A 120 -11.04 -5.19 -39.47
N HIS A 121 -11.44 -4.32 -40.41
CA HIS A 121 -12.17 -4.68 -41.65
C HIS A 121 -13.46 -5.48 -41.45
N GLY A 122 -14.05 -5.47 -40.25
CA GLY A 122 -15.22 -6.27 -39.88
C GLY A 122 -14.91 -7.75 -39.62
N ILE A 123 -13.63 -8.16 -39.64
CA ILE A 123 -13.19 -9.55 -39.45
C ILE A 123 -12.17 -9.70 -38.32
N GLY A 124 -11.40 -8.65 -38.02
CA GLY A 124 -10.43 -8.60 -36.94
C GLY A 124 -11.11 -8.81 -35.61
N THR A 125 -10.74 -9.89 -34.92
CA THR A 125 -11.52 -10.41 -33.79
C THR A 125 -10.68 -10.53 -32.54
N PHE A 126 -11.23 -10.06 -31.42
CA PHE A 126 -10.73 -10.29 -30.08
C PHE A 126 -11.64 -11.29 -29.37
N ASP A 127 -11.17 -12.52 -29.14
CA ASP A 127 -11.96 -13.60 -28.54
C ASP A 127 -11.47 -13.92 -27.14
N GLY A 128 -12.25 -13.54 -26.13
CA GLY A 128 -11.87 -13.66 -24.73
C GLY A 128 -12.00 -15.06 -24.14
N ASN A 129 -12.53 -16.04 -24.90
CA ASN A 129 -12.91 -17.35 -24.39
C ASN A 129 -13.87 -17.30 -23.19
N GLY A 130 -14.80 -16.33 -23.21
CA GLY A 130 -15.70 -15.99 -22.11
C GLY A 130 -16.57 -17.13 -21.59
N ASP A 131 -16.86 -18.17 -22.38
CA ASP A 131 -17.64 -19.33 -21.88
C ASP A 131 -17.03 -19.94 -20.60
N TYR A 132 -15.69 -20.04 -20.54
CA TYR A 132 -15.00 -20.53 -19.33
C TYR A 132 -15.14 -19.56 -18.16
N TRP A 133 -15.10 -18.26 -18.44
CA TRP A 133 -15.28 -17.22 -17.44
C TRP A 133 -16.70 -17.17 -16.90
N TYR A 134 -17.70 -17.34 -17.77
CA TYR A 134 -19.11 -17.27 -17.40
C TYR A 134 -19.52 -18.48 -16.56
N GLU A 135 -19.01 -19.67 -16.87
CA GLU A 135 -19.20 -20.85 -16.01
C GLU A 135 -18.49 -20.66 -14.66
N TRP A 136 -17.21 -20.29 -14.70
CA TRP A 136 -16.41 -20.16 -13.49
C TRP A 136 -16.93 -19.10 -12.52
N ILE A 137 -17.40 -17.95 -13.03
CA ILE A 137 -17.87 -16.86 -12.18
C ILE A 137 -19.16 -17.21 -11.42
N GLN A 138 -20.01 -18.08 -11.99
CA GLN A 138 -21.22 -18.56 -11.32
C GLN A 138 -20.92 -19.50 -10.15
N GLU A 139 -19.73 -20.10 -10.12
CA GLU A 139 -19.25 -20.95 -9.03
C GLU A 139 -18.64 -20.15 -7.86
N GLN A 140 -18.40 -18.85 -8.03
CA GLN A 140 -17.79 -18.01 -7.00
C GLN A 140 -18.84 -17.43 -6.04
N GLU A 141 -18.45 -17.22 -4.77
CA GLU A 141 -19.32 -16.57 -3.77
C GLU A 141 -19.76 -15.16 -4.20
N ASN A 142 -18.93 -14.47 -4.98
CA ASN A 142 -19.29 -13.23 -5.64
C ASN A 142 -19.31 -13.42 -7.15
N THR A 143 -20.51 -13.48 -7.72
CA THR A 143 -20.74 -13.71 -9.14
C THR A 143 -20.69 -12.43 -10.00
N SER A 144 -20.37 -11.27 -9.41
CA SER A 144 -20.38 -9.98 -10.10
C SER A 144 -18.97 -9.48 -10.47
N ASN A 145 -18.50 -8.35 -9.92
CA ASN A 145 -17.19 -7.75 -10.24
C ASN A 145 -16.05 -8.45 -9.50
N TYR A 146 -15.77 -9.71 -9.86
CA TYR A 146 -14.70 -10.48 -9.24
C TYR A 146 -13.32 -9.82 -9.51
N PRO A 147 -12.51 -9.55 -8.47
CA PRO A 147 -11.22 -8.88 -8.63
C PRO A 147 -10.28 -9.62 -9.59
N GLY A 148 -9.65 -8.87 -10.50
CA GLY A 148 -8.68 -9.42 -11.46
C GLY A 148 -9.30 -10.04 -12.72
N ARG A 149 -10.63 -10.09 -12.84
CA ARG A 149 -11.32 -10.51 -14.07
C ARG A 149 -11.10 -9.44 -15.16
N PRO A 150 -10.38 -9.73 -16.25
CA PRO A 150 -9.87 -8.67 -17.11
C PRO A 150 -10.94 -8.11 -18.06
N VAL A 151 -10.91 -6.78 -18.26
CA VAL A 151 -11.43 -6.12 -19.46
C VAL A 151 -10.69 -6.65 -20.69
N ALA A 152 -11.38 -6.94 -21.79
CA ALA A 152 -10.75 -7.52 -22.96
C ALA A 152 -9.75 -6.56 -23.65
N LEU A 153 -10.11 -5.28 -23.77
CA LEU A 153 -9.23 -4.23 -24.29
C LEU A 153 -9.48 -2.88 -23.58
N THR A 154 -8.41 -2.24 -23.14
CA THR A 154 -8.44 -0.86 -22.61
C THR A 154 -7.69 0.07 -23.55
N LEU A 155 -8.41 1.03 -24.14
CA LEU A 155 -7.86 2.15 -24.88
C LEU A 155 -7.48 3.26 -23.89
N SER A 156 -6.22 3.33 -23.50
CA SER A 156 -5.74 4.25 -22.47
C SER A 156 -4.89 5.37 -23.04
N GLY A 157 -5.27 6.62 -22.83
CA GLY A 157 -4.48 7.77 -23.29
C GLY A 157 -4.44 7.89 -24.82
N LEU A 158 -5.50 7.47 -25.53
CA LEU A 158 -5.58 7.68 -26.97
C LEU A 158 -5.95 9.13 -27.28
N THR A 159 -5.20 9.75 -28.19
CA THR A 159 -5.53 11.07 -28.73
C THR A 159 -5.61 11.07 -30.25
N ASN A 160 -6.58 11.80 -30.83
CA ASN A 160 -6.73 11.97 -32.28
C ASN A 160 -6.76 10.64 -33.05
N SER A 161 -7.47 9.66 -32.52
CA SER A 161 -7.32 8.24 -32.92
C SER A 161 -8.63 7.65 -33.44
N VAL A 162 -8.52 6.57 -34.21
CA VAL A 162 -9.67 5.87 -34.82
C VAL A 162 -9.56 4.37 -34.59
N VAL A 163 -10.64 3.72 -34.17
CA VAL A 163 -10.77 2.26 -34.13
C VAL A 163 -11.99 1.85 -34.93
N LYS A 164 -11.79 1.05 -35.97
CA LYS A 164 -12.85 0.72 -36.92
C LYS A 164 -12.96 -0.77 -37.18
N GLY A 165 -14.20 -1.28 -37.25
CA GLY A 165 -14.49 -2.60 -37.80
C GLY A 165 -13.89 -3.76 -37.01
N VAL A 166 -13.81 -3.65 -35.69
CA VAL A 166 -13.30 -4.72 -34.83
C VAL A 166 -14.45 -5.51 -34.19
N ASN A 167 -14.23 -6.80 -34.01
CA ASN A 167 -15.18 -7.71 -33.40
C ASN A 167 -14.66 -8.15 -32.03
N PHE A 168 -15.53 -8.21 -31.03
CA PHE A 168 -15.26 -8.82 -29.74
C PHE A 168 -16.20 -10.01 -29.56
N LEU A 169 -15.64 -11.17 -29.23
CA LEU A 169 -16.41 -12.38 -28.97
C LEU A 169 -16.11 -12.85 -27.56
N ARG A 170 -17.16 -13.08 -26.77
CA ARG A 170 -17.08 -13.71 -25.44
C ARG A 170 -15.97 -13.09 -24.59
N SER A 171 -16.06 -11.80 -24.35
CA SER A 171 -15.14 -11.08 -23.46
C SER A 171 -15.15 -11.70 -22.07
N GLN A 172 -14.02 -11.64 -21.37
CA GLN A 172 -13.89 -12.20 -20.04
C GLN A 172 -14.79 -11.48 -19.05
N MET A 173 -14.85 -10.14 -19.09
CA MET A 173 -15.71 -9.23 -18.32
C MET A 173 -16.15 -8.07 -19.24
N TRP A 174 -15.90 -6.81 -18.87
CA TRP A 174 -16.12 -5.65 -19.74
C TRP A 174 -15.33 -5.83 -21.03
N THR A 175 -15.92 -5.39 -22.14
CA THR A 175 -15.34 -5.63 -23.46
C THR A 175 -14.31 -4.57 -23.81
N LEU A 176 -14.71 -3.29 -23.77
CA LEU A 176 -13.88 -2.17 -24.19
C LEU A 176 -13.91 -1.07 -23.13
N ALA A 177 -12.77 -0.67 -22.58
CA ALA A 177 -12.68 0.51 -21.72
C ALA A 177 -11.91 1.63 -22.43
N VAL A 178 -12.53 2.80 -22.60
CA VAL A 178 -11.90 4.01 -23.16
C VAL A 178 -11.58 4.95 -22.01
N ILE A 179 -10.29 5.03 -21.66
CA ILE A 179 -9.83 5.74 -20.47
C ILE A 179 -8.79 6.82 -20.79
N TYR A 180 -8.86 7.97 -20.11
CA TYR A 180 -7.95 9.10 -20.31
C TYR A 180 -7.78 9.55 -21.77
N SER A 181 -8.81 9.33 -22.60
CA SER A 181 -8.73 9.48 -24.05
C SER A 181 -9.44 10.73 -24.54
N HIS A 182 -8.98 11.29 -25.65
CA HIS A 182 -9.47 12.55 -26.19
C HIS A 182 -9.51 12.56 -27.72
N HIS A 183 -10.64 12.93 -28.33
CA HIS A 183 -10.84 12.88 -29.80
C HIS A 183 -10.60 11.46 -30.35
N VAL A 184 -11.50 10.55 -30.02
CA VAL A 184 -11.43 9.15 -30.48
C VAL A 184 -12.73 8.74 -31.17
N ASP A 185 -12.61 8.24 -32.40
CA ASP A 185 -13.73 7.72 -33.18
C ASP A 185 -13.74 6.19 -33.18
N LEU A 186 -14.85 5.61 -32.73
CA LEU A 186 -15.13 4.17 -32.73
C LEU A 186 -16.27 3.90 -33.72
N ASP A 187 -16.00 3.15 -34.79
CA ASP A 187 -16.96 2.94 -35.88
C ASP A 187 -17.08 1.47 -36.28
N GLY A 188 -18.30 0.92 -36.28
CA GLY A 188 -18.57 -0.43 -36.75
C GLY A 188 -17.99 -1.51 -35.82
N VAL A 189 -18.14 -1.33 -34.51
CA VAL A 189 -17.69 -2.32 -33.51
C VAL A 189 -18.81 -3.33 -33.25
N PHE A 190 -18.48 -4.61 -33.36
CA PHE A 190 -19.39 -5.71 -33.03
C PHE A 190 -18.96 -6.37 -31.74
N VAL A 191 -19.88 -6.53 -30.79
CA VAL A 191 -19.66 -7.24 -29.52
C VAL A 191 -20.68 -8.35 -29.41
N ASN A 192 -20.22 -9.58 -29.20
CA ASN A 192 -21.09 -10.69 -28.89
C ASN A 192 -20.55 -11.52 -27.73
N ASN A 193 -21.11 -11.25 -26.56
CA ASN A 193 -20.80 -11.89 -25.28
C ASN A 193 -21.86 -12.93 -24.89
N THR A 194 -22.76 -13.30 -25.80
CA THR A 194 -23.72 -14.39 -25.56
C THR A 194 -22.95 -15.67 -25.24
N GLY A 195 -23.15 -16.20 -24.04
CA GLY A 195 -22.53 -17.46 -23.63
C GLY A 195 -23.16 -18.63 -24.36
N ASN A 196 -22.35 -19.63 -24.69
CA ASN A 196 -22.83 -20.87 -25.33
C ASN A 196 -23.31 -21.91 -24.31
N ARG A 197 -22.98 -21.71 -23.03
CA ARG A 197 -23.20 -22.69 -21.95
C ARG A 197 -24.05 -22.10 -20.83
N VAL A 198 -23.66 -20.91 -20.36
CA VAL A 198 -24.38 -20.13 -19.35
C VAL A 198 -24.36 -18.65 -19.74
N ASP A 199 -25.32 -17.88 -19.22
CA ASP A 199 -25.41 -16.45 -19.49
C ASP A 199 -24.18 -15.69 -18.95
N SER A 200 -23.80 -14.62 -19.66
CA SER A 200 -22.67 -13.78 -19.25
C SER A 200 -23.06 -12.80 -18.14
N SER A 201 -22.09 -12.40 -17.31
CA SER A 201 -22.29 -11.42 -16.22
C SER A 201 -21.22 -10.34 -16.27
N ASN A 202 -21.56 -9.06 -16.04
CA ASN A 202 -20.63 -7.93 -16.12
C ASN A 202 -19.82 -7.88 -17.41
N THR A 203 -20.50 -8.09 -18.54
CA THR A 203 -19.88 -8.06 -19.87
C THR A 203 -20.27 -6.83 -20.66
N ASP A 204 -19.93 -5.66 -20.11
CA ASP A 204 -20.27 -4.36 -20.69
C ASP A 204 -19.73 -4.25 -22.12
N GLY A 205 -20.50 -3.61 -23.02
CA GLY A 205 -20.09 -3.46 -24.42
C GLY A 205 -18.96 -2.45 -24.59
N ALA A 206 -19.09 -1.26 -24.00
CA ALA A 206 -17.98 -0.33 -23.84
C ALA A 206 -18.21 0.66 -22.68
N ASP A 207 -17.13 1.06 -22.05
CA ASP A 207 -17.09 2.01 -20.95
C ASP A 207 -16.26 3.25 -21.32
N THR A 208 -16.72 4.44 -20.95
CA THR A 208 -15.87 5.65 -20.99
C THR A 208 -15.54 6.15 -19.61
N ILE A 209 -14.26 6.42 -19.36
CA ILE A 209 -13.75 6.87 -18.07
C ILE A 209 -12.77 8.02 -18.33
N ARG A 210 -12.96 9.16 -17.67
CA ARG A 210 -12.08 10.34 -17.71
C ARG A 210 -11.68 10.73 -19.14
N SER A 211 -12.66 10.67 -20.05
CA SER A 211 -12.43 10.80 -21.49
C SER A 211 -13.36 11.84 -22.09
N SER A 212 -12.94 12.45 -23.19
CA SER A 212 -13.75 13.47 -23.85
C SER A 212 -13.67 13.47 -25.36
N HIS A 213 -14.70 14.00 -26.03
CA HIS A 213 -14.77 14.02 -27.50
C HIS A 213 -14.68 12.60 -28.07
N ILE A 214 -15.52 11.70 -27.56
CA ILE A 214 -15.58 10.30 -27.98
C ILE A 214 -16.82 10.09 -28.87
N SER A 215 -16.65 9.40 -29.99
CA SER A 215 -17.72 9.08 -30.92
C SER A 215 -17.89 7.58 -31.03
N PHE A 216 -19.09 7.08 -30.71
CA PHE A 216 -19.52 5.71 -30.94
C PHE A 216 -20.51 5.70 -32.11
N ASN A 217 -20.20 4.96 -33.16
CA ASN A 217 -21.07 4.87 -34.32
C ASN A 217 -21.16 3.42 -34.84
N ASN A 218 -22.36 3.00 -35.23
CA ASN A 218 -22.61 1.66 -35.78
C ASN A 218 -22.18 0.53 -34.84
N PHE A 219 -22.48 0.63 -33.54
CA PHE A 219 -22.22 -0.45 -32.60
C PHE A 219 -23.33 -1.49 -32.66
N THR A 220 -22.96 -2.77 -32.55
CA THR A 220 -23.91 -3.86 -32.31
C THR A 220 -23.42 -4.68 -31.13
N VAL A 221 -24.23 -4.77 -30.07
CA VAL A 221 -23.82 -5.37 -28.79
C VAL A 221 -24.83 -6.42 -28.36
N TYR A 222 -24.35 -7.65 -28.11
CA TYR A 222 -25.08 -8.71 -27.43
C TYR A 222 -24.34 -9.02 -26.13
N ASN A 223 -24.97 -8.80 -24.98
CA ASN A 223 -24.33 -9.02 -23.70
C ASN A 223 -25.31 -9.29 -22.54
N GLY A 224 -24.77 -9.54 -21.35
CA GLY A 224 -25.52 -9.74 -20.10
C GLY A 224 -25.58 -8.53 -19.16
N ASP A 225 -25.01 -7.38 -19.54
CA ASP A 225 -24.93 -6.18 -18.69
C ASP A 225 -25.10 -4.87 -19.51
N ASP A 226 -24.48 -3.76 -19.12
CA ASP A 226 -24.55 -2.47 -19.81
C ASP A 226 -24.04 -2.52 -21.26
N SER A 227 -24.84 -2.09 -22.23
CA SER A 227 -24.43 -2.08 -23.63
C SER A 227 -23.38 -1.01 -23.91
N ILE A 228 -23.56 0.18 -23.34
CA ILE A 228 -22.57 1.27 -23.27
C ILE A 228 -22.73 1.95 -21.92
N SER A 229 -21.64 2.16 -21.19
CA SER A 229 -21.63 2.74 -19.84
C SER A 229 -20.74 3.99 -19.80
N PHE A 230 -21.33 5.13 -19.42
CA PHE A 230 -20.60 6.38 -19.23
C PHE A 230 -20.25 6.56 -17.74
N LYS A 231 -18.95 6.58 -17.43
CA LYS A 231 -18.41 6.66 -16.06
C LYS A 231 -17.67 7.98 -15.82
N ALA A 232 -17.03 8.10 -14.66
CA ALA A 232 -16.43 9.32 -14.13
C ALA A 232 -15.70 10.20 -15.14
N ASN A 233 -16.00 11.49 -15.13
CA ASN A 233 -15.43 12.57 -15.93
C ASN A 233 -15.48 12.31 -17.43
N SER A 234 -16.57 11.70 -17.90
CA SER A 234 -16.87 11.47 -19.31
C SER A 234 -17.65 12.65 -19.88
N THR A 235 -17.10 13.30 -20.91
CA THR A 235 -17.67 14.55 -21.44
C THR A 235 -17.66 14.64 -22.96
N ASP A 236 -18.65 15.31 -23.55
CA ASP A 236 -18.70 15.52 -25.01
C ASP A 236 -18.67 14.20 -25.80
N ILE A 237 -19.63 13.31 -25.50
CA ILE A 237 -19.70 11.97 -26.10
C ILE A 237 -20.93 11.85 -26.98
N THR A 238 -20.76 11.27 -28.15
CA THR A 238 -21.84 11.00 -29.11
C THR A 238 -21.96 9.50 -29.36
N LEU A 239 -23.18 8.95 -29.27
CA LEU A 239 -23.51 7.56 -29.63
C LEU A 239 -24.61 7.55 -30.70
N LYS A 240 -24.35 6.89 -31.83
CA LYS A 240 -25.28 6.89 -32.97
C LYS A 240 -25.43 5.54 -33.66
N ASN A 241 -26.60 5.35 -34.27
CA ASN A 241 -26.89 4.29 -35.25
C ASN A 241 -26.53 2.89 -34.73
N SER A 242 -26.88 2.61 -33.47
CA SER A 242 -26.41 1.41 -32.76
C SER A 242 -27.57 0.50 -32.36
N HIS A 243 -27.28 -0.79 -32.21
CA HIS A 243 -28.27 -1.83 -31.91
C HIS A 243 -27.80 -2.68 -30.73
N PHE A 244 -28.60 -2.73 -29.67
CA PHE A 244 -28.29 -3.41 -28.43
C PHE A 244 -29.29 -4.53 -28.19
N HIS A 245 -28.78 -5.72 -27.88
CA HIS A 245 -29.55 -6.93 -27.65
C HIS A 245 -29.28 -7.48 -26.25
N ASN A 246 -30.35 -7.85 -25.53
CA ASN A 246 -30.29 -8.35 -24.16
C ASN A 246 -29.62 -7.33 -23.20
N GLY A 247 -29.03 -7.77 -22.09
CA GLY A 247 -28.35 -6.88 -21.16
C GLY A 247 -29.25 -5.79 -20.55
N LEU A 248 -28.63 -4.67 -20.15
CA LEU A 248 -29.29 -3.57 -19.42
C LEU A 248 -29.64 -2.35 -20.30
N GLY A 249 -28.92 -2.10 -21.39
CA GLY A 249 -29.08 -0.89 -22.23
C GLY A 249 -27.98 0.14 -22.03
N ILE A 250 -28.28 1.44 -22.20
CA ILE A 250 -27.28 2.50 -21.97
C ILE A 250 -27.27 2.87 -20.49
N ALA A 251 -26.10 2.81 -19.87
CA ALA A 251 -25.93 3.15 -18.47
C ALA A 251 -25.12 4.43 -18.25
N ILE A 252 -25.50 5.15 -17.20
CA ILE A 252 -24.63 6.09 -16.49
C ILE A 252 -24.25 5.35 -15.21
N GLY A 253 -23.16 4.58 -15.31
CA GLY A 253 -23.08 3.29 -14.63
C GLY A 253 -22.10 3.23 -13.45
N SER A 254 -22.63 2.90 -12.27
CA SER A 254 -21.89 2.70 -11.01
C SER A 254 -21.10 3.93 -10.56
N ILE A 255 -21.63 5.13 -10.80
CA ILE A 255 -20.96 6.40 -10.48
C ILE A 255 -21.24 6.83 -9.04
N GLY A 256 -20.35 7.62 -8.44
CA GLY A 256 -20.42 7.98 -7.02
C GLY A 256 -19.95 6.85 -6.09
N GLN A 257 -19.25 5.84 -6.62
CA GLN A 257 -18.75 4.70 -5.86
C GLN A 257 -17.57 5.06 -4.95
N LEU A 258 -16.80 6.09 -5.32
CA LEU A 258 -15.61 6.49 -4.59
C LEU A 258 -15.97 7.61 -3.59
N ASN A 259 -15.80 7.34 -2.31
CA ASN A 259 -16.15 8.28 -1.25
C ASN A 259 -15.42 9.62 -1.40
N ASP A 260 -16.17 10.72 -1.26
CA ASP A 260 -15.72 12.11 -1.42
C ASP A 260 -15.11 12.48 -2.78
N GLU A 261 -15.04 11.55 -3.74
CA GLU A 261 -14.58 11.84 -5.09
C GLU A 261 -15.68 12.53 -5.88
N PHE A 262 -15.32 13.65 -6.52
CA PHE A 262 -16.24 14.39 -7.37
C PHE A 262 -16.15 13.90 -8.81
N GLU A 263 -17.19 13.20 -9.25
CA GLU A 263 -17.27 12.63 -10.59
C GLU A 263 -18.32 13.34 -11.45
N THR A 264 -18.03 13.55 -12.74
CA THR A 264 -19.01 14.14 -13.67
C THR A 264 -19.31 13.26 -14.87
N VAL A 265 -20.54 13.31 -15.37
CA VAL A 265 -20.87 12.83 -16.72
C VAL A 265 -21.73 13.89 -17.37
N GLU A 266 -21.26 14.49 -18.46
CA GLU A 266 -22.00 15.59 -19.05
C GLU A 266 -21.82 15.75 -20.56
N ARG A 267 -22.80 16.42 -21.20
CA ARG A 267 -22.80 16.69 -22.64
C ARG A 267 -22.78 15.40 -23.46
N ILE A 268 -23.75 14.53 -23.17
CA ILE A 268 -23.95 13.25 -23.86
C ILE A 268 -25.06 13.37 -24.89
N LYS A 269 -24.80 12.94 -26.13
CA LYS A 269 -25.80 12.91 -27.20
C LYS A 269 -25.97 11.49 -27.75
N VAL A 270 -27.17 10.94 -27.63
CA VAL A 270 -27.53 9.63 -28.17
C VAL A 270 -28.62 9.78 -29.22
N GLU A 271 -28.44 9.17 -30.39
CA GLU A 271 -29.38 9.32 -31.50
C GLU A 271 -29.48 8.06 -32.37
N ASN A 272 -30.70 7.64 -32.71
CA ASN A 272 -30.97 6.47 -33.55
C ASN A 272 -30.42 5.16 -32.95
N VAL A 273 -30.91 4.78 -31.78
CA VAL A 273 -30.51 3.53 -31.10
C VAL A 273 -31.70 2.57 -30.98
N VAL A 274 -31.45 1.31 -31.27
CA VAL A 274 -32.43 0.23 -31.17
C VAL A 274 -32.07 -0.66 -29.98
N PHE A 275 -33.07 -1.02 -29.18
CA PHE A 275 -32.97 -1.87 -28.01
C PHE A 275 -33.89 -3.07 -28.20
N ASP A 276 -33.33 -4.27 -28.16
CA ASP A 276 -34.05 -5.52 -28.35
C ASP A 276 -33.84 -6.41 -27.13
N ASN A 277 -34.92 -6.71 -26.41
CA ASN A 277 -34.90 -7.52 -25.19
C ASN A 277 -33.95 -7.01 -24.07
N THR A 278 -33.56 -5.72 -24.11
CA THR A 278 -32.78 -5.09 -23.03
C THR A 278 -33.65 -4.84 -21.80
N LEU A 279 -33.05 -4.65 -20.63
CA LEU A 279 -33.82 -4.31 -19.42
C LEU A 279 -34.34 -2.87 -19.48
N HIS A 280 -33.49 -1.93 -19.89
CA HIS A 280 -33.81 -0.51 -20.03
C HIS A 280 -33.36 0.01 -21.39
N ALA A 281 -33.88 1.16 -21.79
CA ALA A 281 -33.26 1.96 -22.84
C ALA A 281 -32.14 2.82 -22.24
N VAL A 282 -32.45 3.52 -21.14
CA VAL A 282 -31.52 4.39 -20.40
C VAL A 282 -31.61 4.12 -18.90
N TYR A 283 -30.47 3.90 -18.26
CA TYR A 283 -30.37 3.55 -16.85
C TYR A 283 -29.32 4.42 -16.14
N TYR A 284 -29.69 5.07 -15.03
CA TYR A 284 -28.75 5.77 -14.16
C TYR A 284 -28.54 4.95 -12.88
N LYS A 285 -27.28 4.60 -12.62
CA LYS A 285 -26.87 3.75 -11.49
C LYS A 285 -25.85 4.51 -10.65
N THR A 286 -26.31 5.22 -9.63
CA THR A 286 -25.43 5.96 -8.71
C THR A 286 -25.41 5.30 -7.34
N TRP A 287 -24.26 5.34 -6.68
CA TRP A 287 -24.09 4.76 -5.35
C TRP A 287 -24.75 5.61 -4.27
N THR A 288 -25.19 4.94 -3.21
CA THR A 288 -25.65 5.58 -1.97
C THR A 288 -24.52 6.38 -1.32
N ASP A 289 -24.84 7.25 -0.36
CA ASP A 289 -23.83 7.90 0.49
C ASP A 289 -23.21 6.92 1.49
N ASP A 290 -23.86 5.77 1.71
CA ASP A 290 -23.39 4.75 2.63
C ASP A 290 -22.08 4.12 2.13
N GLN A 291 -20.95 4.53 2.71
CA GLN A 291 -19.64 4.02 2.34
C GLN A 291 -19.43 2.61 2.89
N ASN A 292 -19.58 1.60 2.03
CA ASN A 292 -19.46 0.20 2.41
C ASN A 292 -18.38 -0.49 1.56
N GLY A 293 -17.23 -0.80 2.17
CA GLY A 293 -16.09 -1.41 1.47
C GLY A 293 -15.43 -0.44 0.47
N TYR A 294 -14.75 -0.99 -0.53
CA TYR A 294 -14.10 -0.24 -1.61
C TYR A 294 -14.27 -1.01 -2.93
N PRO A 295 -14.24 -0.37 -4.12
CA PRO A 295 -14.30 -1.08 -5.39
C PRO A 295 -13.31 -2.27 -5.48
N PRO A 296 -13.65 -3.34 -6.23
CA PRO A 296 -14.71 -3.38 -7.23
C PRO A 296 -16.10 -3.74 -6.68
N ASN A 297 -16.18 -4.22 -5.43
CA ASN A 297 -17.41 -4.71 -4.79
C ASN A 297 -17.75 -3.93 -3.52
N GLY A 298 -17.42 -2.64 -3.47
CA GLY A 298 -17.71 -1.76 -2.34
C GLY A 298 -17.59 -0.31 -2.77
N GLY A 299 -17.97 0.63 -1.91
CA GLY A 299 -18.02 2.05 -2.22
C GLY A 299 -19.30 2.70 -1.72
N GLY A 300 -19.49 3.95 -2.15
CA GLY A 300 -20.51 4.88 -1.66
C GLY A 300 -19.89 6.23 -1.30
N GLY A 301 -20.73 7.25 -1.09
CA GLY A 301 -20.29 8.57 -0.65
C GLY A 301 -19.68 9.46 -1.74
N GLY A 302 -19.73 9.05 -3.00
CA GLY A 302 -19.20 9.86 -4.09
C GLY A 302 -20.08 11.06 -4.44
N LEU A 303 -19.42 12.14 -4.82
CA LEU A 303 -20.00 13.44 -5.10
C LEU A 303 -20.06 13.69 -6.61
N GLY A 304 -20.74 14.76 -7.00
CA GLY A 304 -20.69 15.27 -8.37
C GLY A 304 -22.03 15.25 -9.07
N TYR A 305 -22.02 15.14 -10.40
CA TYR A 305 -23.26 15.23 -11.16
C TYR A 305 -23.24 14.57 -12.54
N ALA A 306 -24.42 14.09 -12.94
CA ALA A 306 -24.77 13.77 -14.31
C ALA A 306 -25.66 14.87 -14.87
N SER A 307 -25.24 15.53 -15.97
CA SER A 307 -26.04 16.63 -16.55
C SER A 307 -25.91 16.83 -18.05
N ASN A 308 -26.89 17.55 -18.64
CA ASN A 308 -26.88 17.94 -20.04
C ASN A 308 -26.77 16.73 -20.98
N MET A 309 -27.80 15.88 -20.96
CA MET A 309 -27.86 14.66 -21.76
C MET A 309 -29.11 14.62 -22.62
N HIS A 310 -28.94 14.27 -23.89
CA HIS A 310 -30.01 14.24 -24.88
C HIS A 310 -30.04 12.90 -25.59
N PHE A 311 -31.12 12.16 -25.39
CA PHE A 311 -31.41 10.89 -26.05
C PHE A 311 -32.57 11.11 -27.01
N ASN A 312 -32.39 10.80 -28.28
CA ASN A 312 -33.40 11.08 -29.30
C ASN A 312 -33.56 9.92 -30.28
N ASN A 313 -34.81 9.65 -30.68
CA ASN A 313 -35.15 8.61 -31.64
C ASN A 313 -34.65 7.23 -31.20
N LEU A 314 -35.25 6.72 -30.12
CA LEU A 314 -34.96 5.42 -29.56
C LEU A 314 -36.09 4.44 -29.93
N THR A 315 -35.74 3.22 -30.34
CA THR A 315 -36.73 2.18 -30.66
C THR A 315 -36.51 0.97 -29.79
N THR A 316 -37.58 0.42 -29.22
CA THR A 316 -37.55 -0.74 -28.32
C THR A 316 -38.34 -1.91 -28.90
N THR A 317 -37.89 -3.13 -28.64
CA THR A 317 -38.64 -4.37 -28.89
C THR A 317 -38.53 -5.26 -27.65
N SER A 318 -39.67 -5.65 -27.08
CA SER A 318 -39.75 -6.53 -25.90
C SER A 318 -38.87 -6.08 -24.73
N LEU A 319 -38.85 -4.77 -24.45
CA LEU A 319 -38.11 -4.24 -23.31
C LEU A 319 -38.60 -4.87 -21.99
N ARG A 320 -37.69 -5.37 -21.14
CA ARG A 320 -38.08 -6.19 -19.98
C ARG A 320 -38.47 -5.40 -18.73
N GLY A 321 -37.98 -4.16 -18.58
CA GLY A 321 -38.18 -3.32 -17.41
C GLY A 321 -38.70 -1.93 -17.76
N SER A 322 -38.53 -0.95 -16.87
CA SER A 322 -38.86 0.44 -17.20
C SER A 322 -37.93 1.00 -18.28
N ALA A 323 -38.45 1.73 -19.26
CA ALA A 323 -37.61 2.24 -20.35
C ALA A 323 -36.57 3.27 -19.90
N VAL A 324 -36.92 4.11 -18.93
CA VAL A 324 -35.99 5.03 -18.27
C VAL A 324 -35.97 4.74 -16.78
N ALA A 325 -34.81 4.34 -16.27
CA ALA A 325 -34.61 4.01 -14.87
C ALA A 325 -33.57 4.93 -14.21
N ILE A 326 -33.83 5.36 -12.99
CA ILE A 326 -32.84 5.98 -12.11
C ILE A 326 -32.85 5.19 -10.80
N SER A 327 -31.67 4.70 -10.40
CA SER A 327 -31.39 4.15 -9.08
C SER A 327 -30.23 4.92 -8.47
N GLN A 328 -30.52 5.73 -7.47
CA GLN A 328 -29.53 6.33 -6.57
C GLN A 328 -29.35 5.49 -5.29
N CYS A 329 -29.59 4.18 -5.43
CA CYS A 329 -29.51 3.21 -4.36
C CYS A 329 -28.52 2.07 -4.68
N THR A 330 -27.51 2.36 -5.49
CA THR A 330 -26.51 1.36 -5.83
C THR A 330 -25.64 1.07 -4.63
N ARG A 331 -25.51 -0.21 -4.31
CA ARG A 331 -24.59 -0.75 -3.31
C ARG A 331 -24.19 -2.16 -3.70
N PHE A 332 -23.14 -2.68 -3.11
CA PHE A 332 -22.71 -4.04 -3.40
C PHE A 332 -23.58 -5.09 -2.68
N SER A 333 -23.64 -6.28 -3.26
CA SER A 333 -24.36 -7.43 -2.67
C SER A 333 -23.65 -7.90 -1.40
N GLY A 334 -24.33 -7.83 -0.24
CA GLY A 334 -23.75 -8.17 1.07
C GLY A 334 -23.35 -6.96 1.93
N ALA A 335 -23.56 -5.73 1.45
CA ALA A 335 -23.36 -4.52 2.25
C ALA A 335 -24.33 -4.47 3.46
N PRO A 336 -23.89 -4.06 4.67
CA PRO A 336 -24.69 -4.10 5.89
C PRO A 336 -25.88 -3.12 5.89
N GLY A 337 -27.02 -3.50 6.48
CA GLY A 337 -28.24 -2.68 6.50
C GLY A 337 -29.06 -2.77 5.20
N ASP A 338 -30.14 -2.01 5.08
CA ASP A 338 -31.03 -2.04 3.90
C ASP A 338 -30.61 -1.08 2.77
N GLY A 339 -29.65 -0.19 3.06
CA GLY A 339 -29.15 0.85 2.14
C GLY A 339 -30.10 2.05 2.11
N ASN A 340 -29.57 3.26 2.32
CA ASN A 340 -30.39 4.46 2.29
C ASN A 340 -30.49 5.01 0.87
N CYS A 341 -31.54 4.62 0.15
CA CYS A 341 -31.76 5.09 -1.22
C CYS A 341 -31.97 6.61 -1.35
N THR A 342 -32.13 7.34 -0.24
CA THR A 342 -32.44 8.78 -0.25
C THR A 342 -31.25 9.68 0.08
N ASN A 343 -30.06 9.12 0.35
CA ASN A 343 -28.91 9.90 0.81
C ASN A 343 -27.82 10.17 -0.23
N SER A 344 -27.83 9.53 -1.41
CA SER A 344 -26.83 9.78 -2.45
C SER A 344 -26.69 11.28 -2.73
N GLN A 345 -25.48 11.82 -2.60
CA GLN A 345 -25.19 13.23 -2.87
C GLN A 345 -24.95 13.53 -4.36
N PHE A 346 -24.78 12.49 -5.18
CA PHE A 346 -24.59 12.63 -6.61
C PHE A 346 -25.83 13.23 -7.28
N GLN A 347 -25.69 14.36 -7.99
CA GLN A 347 -26.82 15.07 -8.56
C GLN A 347 -27.14 14.62 -9.99
N ILE A 348 -28.41 14.34 -10.29
CA ILE A 348 -28.88 14.09 -11.66
C ILE A 348 -29.76 15.24 -12.12
N ARG A 349 -29.44 15.85 -13.26
CA ARG A 349 -30.23 16.98 -13.79
C ARG A 349 -30.13 17.15 -15.30
N ASP A 350 -31.04 17.93 -15.88
CA ASP A 350 -30.94 18.38 -17.28
C ASP A 350 -30.85 17.21 -18.29
N ILE A 351 -31.73 16.23 -18.12
CA ILE A 351 -31.82 15.03 -18.96
C ILE A 351 -33.06 15.12 -19.83
N THR A 352 -32.94 14.79 -21.12
CA THR A 352 -34.09 14.70 -22.03
C THR A 352 -34.04 13.42 -22.85
N VAL A 353 -35.09 12.60 -22.74
CA VAL A 353 -35.36 11.47 -23.63
C VAL A 353 -36.54 11.85 -24.52
N ALA A 354 -36.32 11.86 -25.82
CA ALA A 354 -37.30 12.28 -26.82
C ALA A 354 -37.52 11.21 -27.89
N ASN A 355 -38.77 11.05 -28.34
CA ASN A 355 -39.13 10.15 -29.44
C ASN A 355 -38.72 8.70 -29.16
N LEU A 356 -39.11 8.17 -28.01
CA LEU A 356 -38.91 6.78 -27.60
C LEU A 356 -40.17 5.99 -27.96
N LYS A 357 -40.04 4.93 -28.76
CA LYS A 357 -41.19 4.13 -29.22
C LYS A 357 -40.91 2.64 -29.28
N GLY A 358 -41.96 1.82 -29.32
CA GLY A 358 -41.85 0.37 -29.55
C GLY A 358 -42.58 -0.47 -28.52
N THR A 359 -42.12 -1.71 -28.31
CA THR A 359 -42.79 -2.66 -27.41
C THR A 359 -42.02 -2.93 -26.11
N THR A 360 -42.77 -3.16 -25.03
CA THR A 360 -42.27 -3.44 -23.67
C THR A 360 -43.08 -4.56 -23.01
N GLU A 361 -42.49 -5.27 -22.07
CA GLU A 361 -43.16 -6.29 -21.22
C GLU A 361 -43.60 -5.70 -19.87
N SER A 362 -43.26 -4.43 -19.60
CA SER A 362 -43.56 -3.71 -18.36
C SER A 362 -44.53 -2.54 -18.65
N SER A 363 -45.54 -2.34 -17.80
CA SER A 363 -46.43 -1.17 -17.85
C SER A 363 -45.73 0.16 -17.51
N ARG A 364 -44.51 0.07 -16.96
CA ARG A 364 -43.70 1.19 -16.52
C ARG A 364 -42.91 1.79 -17.67
N VAL A 365 -43.21 3.03 -17.99
CA VAL A 365 -42.39 3.86 -18.87
C VAL A 365 -41.14 4.32 -18.11
N ALA A 366 -41.32 4.75 -16.86
CA ALA A 366 -40.22 5.24 -16.03
C ALA A 366 -40.30 4.74 -14.58
N SER A 367 -39.13 4.46 -14.01
CA SER A 367 -38.92 4.16 -12.59
C SER A 367 -37.78 5.06 -12.07
N LEU A 368 -38.13 6.16 -11.41
CA LEU A 368 -37.21 7.25 -11.10
C LEU A 368 -36.99 7.37 -9.59
N GLN A 369 -36.07 6.56 -9.06
CA GLN A 369 -35.65 6.62 -7.65
C GLN A 369 -34.52 7.65 -7.51
N CYS A 370 -34.90 8.89 -7.20
CA CYS A 370 -33.94 9.95 -6.91
C CYS A 370 -33.72 10.12 -5.41
N SER A 371 -32.53 10.59 -5.08
CA SER A 371 -32.10 10.92 -3.72
C SER A 371 -32.95 12.03 -3.13
N GLY A 372 -33.23 11.94 -1.83
CA GLY A 372 -33.92 12.99 -1.07
C GLY A 372 -33.02 14.20 -0.82
N VAL A 373 -31.71 13.97 -0.66
CA VAL A 373 -30.73 15.05 -0.42
C VAL A 373 -30.22 15.69 -1.72
N ALA A 374 -30.29 14.97 -2.84
CA ALA A 374 -29.96 15.48 -4.18
C ALA A 374 -31.09 15.18 -5.19
N PRO A 375 -32.28 15.81 -5.07
CA PRO A 375 -33.44 15.52 -5.90
C PRO A 375 -33.16 15.70 -7.40
N CYS A 376 -33.65 14.80 -8.25
CA CYS A 376 -33.49 14.95 -9.70
C CYS A 376 -34.28 16.17 -10.20
N THR A 377 -33.64 16.99 -11.06
CA THR A 377 -34.27 18.21 -11.59
C THR A 377 -34.25 18.25 -13.11
N ASN A 378 -35.29 18.85 -13.71
CA ASN A 378 -35.34 19.11 -15.15
C ASN A 378 -35.24 17.83 -16.02
N LEU A 379 -35.84 16.73 -15.55
CA LEU A 379 -35.97 15.49 -16.33
C LEU A 379 -37.11 15.64 -17.34
N GLY A 380 -36.84 15.37 -18.62
CA GLY A 380 -37.82 15.46 -19.70
C GLY A 380 -38.01 14.13 -20.42
N LEU A 381 -39.25 13.64 -20.48
CA LEU A 381 -39.66 12.50 -21.31
C LEU A 381 -40.73 13.01 -22.28
N VAL A 382 -40.41 13.08 -23.58
CA VAL A 382 -41.28 13.74 -24.57
C VAL A 382 -41.47 12.85 -25.80
N GLY A 383 -42.72 12.63 -26.20
CA GLY A 383 -43.04 11.76 -27.34
C GLY A 383 -42.64 10.31 -27.06
N VAL A 384 -43.05 9.80 -25.89
CA VAL A 384 -42.88 8.38 -25.54
C VAL A 384 -44.14 7.61 -25.93
N ASP A 385 -43.98 6.55 -26.72
CA ASP A 385 -45.08 5.71 -27.23
C ASP A 385 -44.67 4.23 -27.12
N LEU A 386 -44.89 3.67 -25.93
CA LEU A 386 -44.56 2.28 -25.61
C LEU A 386 -45.84 1.47 -25.39
N GLU A 387 -45.86 0.27 -25.95
CA GLU A 387 -47.01 -0.63 -25.87
C GLU A 387 -46.59 -2.03 -25.40
N LEU A 388 -47.44 -2.68 -24.61
CA LEU A 388 -47.31 -4.09 -24.30
C LEU A 388 -47.64 -4.96 -25.52
N ALA A 389 -47.20 -6.22 -25.52
CA ALA A 389 -47.45 -7.16 -26.62
C ALA A 389 -48.94 -7.31 -26.99
N ASN A 390 -49.87 -6.99 -26.08
CA ASN A 390 -51.32 -7.01 -26.31
C ASN A 390 -51.91 -5.69 -26.84
N GLY A 391 -51.07 -4.68 -27.14
CA GLY A 391 -51.47 -3.36 -27.63
C GLY A 391 -51.90 -2.36 -26.54
N THR A 392 -51.79 -2.73 -25.27
CA THR A 392 -52.04 -1.80 -24.14
C THR A 392 -50.90 -0.80 -24.05
N LYS A 393 -51.17 0.49 -23.87
CA LYS A 393 -50.12 1.49 -23.65
C LYS A 393 -49.46 1.31 -22.28
N ALA A 394 -48.14 1.45 -22.22
CA ALA A 394 -47.43 1.61 -20.97
C ALA A 394 -47.59 3.08 -20.51
N GLU A 395 -48.14 3.27 -19.32
CA GLU A 395 -48.53 4.60 -18.81
C GLU A 395 -48.03 4.87 -17.39
N GLU A 396 -47.26 3.95 -16.78
CA GLU A 396 -46.76 4.15 -15.42
C GLU A 396 -45.44 4.93 -15.40
N TYR A 397 -45.44 6.02 -14.63
CA TYR A 397 -44.28 6.85 -14.34
C TYR A 397 -44.10 6.91 -12.82
N LEU A 398 -43.28 6.01 -12.28
CA LEU A 398 -43.02 5.93 -10.85
C LEU A 398 -41.91 6.90 -10.46
N CYS A 399 -42.14 7.69 -9.42
CA CYS A 399 -41.21 8.75 -9.01
C CYS A 399 -40.95 8.77 -7.51
N GLY A 400 -39.70 9.00 -7.13
CA GLY A 400 -39.25 9.41 -5.80
C GLY A 400 -38.32 10.60 -5.95
N ASN A 401 -38.58 11.69 -5.22
CA ASN A 401 -37.78 12.93 -5.22
C ASN A 401 -37.48 13.55 -6.61
N VAL A 402 -38.35 13.36 -7.60
CA VAL A 402 -38.26 14.05 -8.90
C VAL A 402 -38.91 15.44 -8.79
N LYS A 403 -38.21 16.49 -9.24
CA LYS A 403 -38.68 17.87 -9.19
C LYS A 403 -38.88 18.45 -10.59
N ARG A 404 -40.09 18.95 -10.85
CA ARG A 404 -40.49 19.62 -12.10
C ARG A 404 -40.19 18.77 -13.34
N PRO A 405 -40.79 17.56 -13.46
CA PRO A 405 -40.67 16.76 -14.69
C PRO A 405 -41.27 17.51 -15.89
N ARG A 406 -40.80 17.20 -17.10
CA ARG A 406 -41.29 17.78 -18.37
C ARG A 406 -41.81 16.67 -19.29
N GLY A 407 -43.04 16.81 -19.77
CA GLY A 407 -43.65 15.89 -20.73
C GLY A 407 -44.29 14.63 -20.15
N PHE A 408 -44.22 14.46 -18.82
CA PHE A 408 -44.91 13.39 -18.09
C PHE A 408 -45.29 13.86 -16.69
N GLU A 409 -46.26 13.18 -16.08
CA GLU A 409 -46.65 13.34 -14.66
C GLU A 409 -46.38 12.04 -13.92
N CYS A 410 -45.97 12.13 -12.66
CA CYS A 410 -45.74 10.95 -11.83
C CYS A 410 -47.07 10.29 -11.47
N THR A 411 -47.21 8.99 -11.76
CA THR A 411 -48.46 8.23 -11.58
C THR A 411 -48.44 7.35 -10.33
N GLY A 412 -47.28 7.21 -9.68
CA GLY A 412 -47.12 6.39 -8.49
C GLY A 412 -45.76 6.57 -7.81
N GLU A 413 -45.60 5.93 -6.66
CA GLU A 413 -44.35 5.90 -5.92
C GLU A 413 -43.41 4.84 -6.48
N VAL A 414 -42.11 5.13 -6.41
CA VAL A 414 -41.05 4.21 -6.77
C VAL A 414 -40.66 3.35 -5.56
N CYS A 415 -40.11 2.15 -5.79
CA CYS A 415 -39.56 1.33 -4.72
C CYS A 415 -38.25 1.95 -4.19
N GLU A 416 -38.13 2.14 -2.88
CA GLU A 416 -36.93 2.64 -2.19
C GLU A 416 -36.10 1.51 -1.54
N GLY A 417 -36.11 0.31 -2.13
CA GLY A 417 -35.26 -0.81 -1.69
C GLY A 417 -33.98 -0.92 -2.51
N GLY A 418 -32.92 -1.46 -1.94
CA GLY A 418 -31.65 -1.72 -2.64
C GLY A 418 -31.87 -2.56 -3.90
N SER A 419 -31.81 -1.93 -5.07
CA SER A 419 -31.88 -2.60 -6.37
C SER A 419 -30.70 -2.16 -7.24
N SER A 420 -29.89 -3.14 -7.66
CA SER A 420 -28.76 -2.94 -8.56
C SER A 420 -29.18 -2.60 -10.00
N THR A 421 -30.48 -2.71 -10.31
CA THR A 421 -31.10 -2.45 -11.63
C THR A 421 -32.25 -1.43 -11.58
N GLY A 422 -32.55 -0.82 -10.43
CA GLY A 422 -33.68 0.12 -10.29
C GLY A 422 -35.08 -0.52 -10.37
N ASP A 423 -35.15 -1.86 -10.40
CA ASP A 423 -36.38 -2.66 -10.40
C ASP A 423 -36.26 -3.82 -9.40
N MET A 424 -37.28 -4.05 -8.56
CA MET A 424 -37.39 -5.21 -7.66
C MET A 424 -38.33 -6.25 -8.27
N MET A 425 -37.81 -7.43 -8.64
CA MET A 425 -38.64 -8.65 -8.68
C MET A 425 -38.60 -9.29 -7.29
N LEU A 426 -39.77 -9.47 -6.67
CA LEU A 426 -39.93 -10.14 -5.38
C LEU A 426 -39.41 -11.59 -5.42
N LEU A 427 -38.38 -11.94 -4.63
CA LEU A 427 -38.13 -13.31 -4.12
C LEU A 427 -37.15 -13.35 -2.92
N SER A 428 -37.74 -13.36 -1.72
CA SER A 428 -37.45 -14.16 -0.49
C SER A 428 -36.03 -14.66 -0.07
N ILE A 429 -35.67 -14.26 1.18
CA ILE A 429 -35.24 -15.07 2.37
C ILE A 429 -33.72 -15.28 2.71
N LEU A 430 -33.35 -14.80 3.94
CA LEU A 430 -32.31 -15.23 4.95
C LEU A 430 -30.82 -15.24 4.53
N THR A 431 -29.80 -14.80 5.30
CA THR A 431 -29.48 -14.93 6.75
C THR A 431 -28.51 -13.81 7.23
N LEU A 432 -28.64 -13.40 8.49
CA LEU A 432 -27.73 -12.50 9.23
C LEU A 432 -26.42 -13.19 9.65
N ALA A 433 -25.28 -12.55 9.43
CA ALA A 433 -24.04 -12.74 10.20
C ALA A 433 -23.33 -11.39 10.37
N THR A 434 -23.12 -10.99 11.63
CA THR A 434 -22.47 -9.74 12.03
C THR A 434 -20.94 -9.90 11.96
N GLY A 435 -20.27 -9.13 11.13
CA GLY A 435 -18.82 -8.98 11.11
C GLY A 435 -18.45 -7.52 10.80
N ALA A 436 -17.79 -6.84 11.74
CA ALA A 436 -17.23 -5.52 11.52
C ALA A 436 -16.08 -5.63 10.50
N PHE A 437 -16.13 -4.89 9.38
CA PHE A 437 -15.05 -4.89 8.38
C PHE A 437 -14.21 -3.62 8.51
N ALA A 438 -12.89 -3.82 8.56
CA ALA A 438 -11.87 -2.80 8.81
C ALA A 438 -11.43 -2.04 7.55
N SER A 439 -11.14 -0.74 7.71
CA SER A 439 -10.74 0.21 6.66
C SER A 439 -9.24 0.57 6.70
N CYS A 440 -8.68 1.06 5.59
CA CYS A 440 -7.34 1.68 5.54
C CYS A 440 -7.38 3.13 6.06
N TRP A 441 -6.22 3.73 6.33
CA TRP A 441 -6.20 5.05 6.94
C TRP A 441 -6.59 6.12 5.91
N ARG A 442 -7.81 6.64 6.04
CA ARG A 442 -8.33 7.79 5.30
C ARG A 442 -8.11 7.67 3.78
N ASN A 443 -7.32 8.57 3.19
CA ASN A 443 -7.09 8.65 1.75
C ASN A 443 -6.05 7.66 1.24
N SER A 444 -5.49 6.80 2.09
CA SER A 444 -4.56 5.76 1.68
C SER A 444 -5.29 4.58 1.06
N SER A 445 -4.78 4.12 -0.07
CA SER A 445 -5.17 2.91 -0.78
C SER A 445 -4.90 1.67 0.08
N CYS A 446 -5.80 0.69 0.04
CA CYS A 446 -5.60 -0.59 0.72
C CYS A 446 -4.69 -1.54 -0.07
N THR A 447 -3.40 -1.23 -0.17
CA THR A 447 -2.40 -2.07 -0.85
C THR A 447 -1.73 -3.10 0.07
N GLY A 448 -1.84 -2.92 1.38
CA GLY A 448 -1.30 -3.82 2.39
C GLY A 448 -2.05 -5.16 2.47
N PRO A 449 -1.47 -6.16 3.16
CA PRO A 449 -2.09 -7.47 3.30
C PRO A 449 -3.44 -7.39 4.04
N SER A 450 -4.43 -8.15 3.56
CA SER A 450 -5.75 -8.27 4.19
C SER A 450 -5.86 -9.42 5.19
N SER A 451 -4.89 -10.35 5.19
CA SER A 451 -4.85 -11.51 6.08
C SER A 451 -3.40 -11.89 6.46
N PRO A 452 -3.19 -12.44 7.66
CA PRO A 452 -1.87 -12.92 8.06
C PRO A 452 -1.45 -14.13 7.22
N SER A 453 -0.17 -14.20 6.83
CA SER A 453 0.36 -15.34 6.07
C SER A 453 0.37 -16.65 6.86
N PHE A 454 0.45 -16.52 8.19
CA PHE A 454 0.59 -17.63 9.14
C PHE A 454 -0.38 -17.43 10.31
N PRO A 455 -1.67 -17.73 10.16
CA PRO A 455 -2.59 -17.73 11.30
C PRO A 455 -2.22 -18.88 12.26
N GLY A 456 -2.24 -18.63 13.56
CA GLY A 456 -1.86 -19.64 14.55
C GLY A 456 -1.91 -19.18 16.00
N PRO A 457 -1.56 -20.07 16.96
CA PRO A 457 -1.62 -19.75 18.39
C PRO A 457 -0.68 -18.61 18.80
N TRP A 458 0.38 -18.35 18.02
CA TRP A 458 1.29 -17.23 18.24
C TRP A 458 0.63 -15.86 18.03
N ASP A 459 -0.52 -15.79 17.34
CA ASP A 459 -1.28 -14.55 17.17
C ASP A 459 -1.70 -13.93 18.50
N ALA A 460 -1.75 -14.72 19.59
CA ALA A 460 -1.98 -14.22 20.95
C ALA A 460 -0.90 -13.23 21.44
N ASN A 461 0.30 -13.25 20.86
CA ASN A 461 1.38 -12.32 21.20
C ASN A 461 1.39 -11.06 20.32
N ASN A 462 0.54 -10.99 19.28
CA ASN A 462 0.50 -9.85 18.39
C ASN A 462 -0.20 -8.64 19.06
N TYR A 463 0.57 -7.56 19.27
CA TYR A 463 0.09 -6.33 19.91
C TYR A 463 -0.74 -5.43 18.97
N ALA A 464 -0.74 -5.69 17.66
CA ALA A 464 -1.47 -4.90 16.68
C ALA A 464 -2.99 -4.89 16.93
N PRO A 465 -3.66 -3.74 17.03
CA PRO A 465 -5.11 -3.71 17.25
C PRO A 465 -5.91 -4.44 16.17
N ASP A 466 -7.00 -5.11 16.55
CA ASP A 466 -7.93 -5.76 15.60
C ASP A 466 -8.70 -4.76 14.71
N SER A 467 -8.71 -3.49 15.12
CA SER A 467 -9.43 -2.40 14.48
C SER A 467 -8.56 -1.15 14.42
N ARG A 468 -8.72 -0.34 13.36
CA ARG A 468 -8.13 1.00 13.27
C ARG A 468 -8.72 1.97 14.29
N SER A 469 -9.94 1.70 14.76
CA SER A 469 -10.59 2.46 15.82
C SER A 469 -10.37 1.74 17.14
N ILE A 470 -9.65 2.39 18.08
CA ILE A 470 -9.32 1.84 19.40
C ILE A 470 -9.75 2.78 20.52
N GLN A 471 -10.13 2.21 21.66
CA GLN A 471 -10.52 2.93 22.87
C GLN A 471 -9.51 2.64 24.01
N PRO A 472 -9.41 3.51 25.02
CA PRO A 472 -8.69 3.19 26.25
C PRO A 472 -9.20 1.90 26.90
N LYS A 473 -8.34 1.21 27.67
CA LYS A 473 -8.72 0.03 28.45
C LYS A 473 -9.02 0.34 29.91
N SER A 474 -8.40 1.39 30.45
CA SER A 474 -8.57 1.76 31.86
C SER A 474 -8.38 3.25 32.11
N ILE A 475 -8.87 3.68 33.27
CA ILE A 475 -8.70 5.03 33.80
C ILE A 475 -7.76 4.94 35.00
N LEU A 476 -6.76 5.83 35.03
CA LEU A 476 -5.78 5.96 36.10
C LEU A 476 -5.84 7.37 36.74
N SER A 477 -5.40 7.45 37.99
CA SER A 477 -5.28 8.71 38.72
C SER A 477 -4.08 9.53 38.25
N LEU A 478 -4.21 10.84 38.29
CA LEU A 478 -3.07 11.75 38.22
C LEU A 478 -2.67 12.18 39.65
N PRO A 479 -1.38 12.40 39.99
CA PRO A 479 -0.19 12.14 39.18
C PRO A 479 0.38 10.72 39.33
N ASN A 480 -0.22 9.88 40.18
CA ASN A 480 0.40 8.62 40.60
C ASN A 480 0.17 7.45 39.63
N GLY A 481 -0.77 7.55 38.70
CA GLY A 481 -1.10 6.50 37.75
C GLY A 481 -1.71 5.26 38.41
N GLU A 482 -2.42 5.42 39.53
CA GLU A 482 -3.10 4.31 40.21
C GLU A 482 -4.38 3.95 39.45
N TYR A 483 -4.68 2.67 39.33
CA TYR A 483 -5.89 2.20 38.66
C TYR A 483 -7.16 2.70 39.37
N ILE A 484 -8.08 3.30 38.61
CA ILE A 484 -9.39 3.76 39.08
C ILE A 484 -10.47 2.78 38.64
N SER A 485 -10.60 2.54 37.33
CA SER A 485 -11.64 1.70 36.73
C SER A 485 -11.28 1.23 35.32
N SER A 486 -12.04 0.27 34.77
CA SER A 486 -12.00 -0.12 33.37
C SER A 486 -12.69 0.91 32.47
N TYR A 487 -12.34 0.92 31.18
CA TYR A 487 -12.98 1.75 30.17
C TYR A 487 -13.54 0.89 29.02
N PRO A 488 -14.69 1.23 28.41
CA PRO A 488 -15.57 2.36 28.70
C PRO A 488 -16.34 2.20 30.02
N ASP A 489 -16.68 3.33 30.63
CA ASP A 489 -17.58 3.46 31.79
C ASP A 489 -18.81 4.27 31.33
N ASP A 490 -19.98 4.06 31.93
CA ASP A 490 -21.27 4.64 31.47
C ASP A 490 -21.21 6.18 31.38
N SER A 491 -20.38 6.79 32.22
CA SER A 491 -19.98 8.20 32.12
C SER A 491 -18.80 8.51 33.02
N THR A 492 -17.78 9.22 32.52
CA THR A 492 -16.64 9.66 33.34
C THR A 492 -16.70 11.18 33.57
N PRO A 493 -17.06 11.65 34.78
CA PRO A 493 -17.11 13.07 35.09
C PRO A 493 -15.70 13.65 35.27
N LEU A 494 -15.50 14.87 34.81
CA LEU A 494 -14.30 15.68 34.96
C LEU A 494 -14.72 17.10 35.37
N SER A 495 -14.12 17.65 36.41
CA SER A 495 -14.43 18.97 36.96
C SER A 495 -13.21 19.89 36.90
N THR A 496 -13.44 21.20 36.98
CA THR A 496 -12.35 22.19 37.07
C THR A 496 -11.54 22.08 38.37
N SER A 497 -12.06 21.41 39.40
CA SER A 497 -11.32 21.07 40.62
C SER A 497 -10.42 19.84 40.48
N ASP A 498 -10.60 19.03 39.44
CA ASP A 498 -9.79 17.83 39.23
C ASP A 498 -8.44 18.18 38.63
N ILE A 499 -7.38 17.51 39.12
CA ILE A 499 -6.05 17.64 38.54
C ILE A 499 -5.94 16.97 37.16
N GLY A 500 -6.85 16.06 36.82
CA GLY A 500 -6.97 15.38 35.54
C GLY A 500 -7.18 13.87 35.70
N LEU A 501 -7.62 13.22 34.62
CA LEU A 501 -7.75 11.76 34.53
C LEU A 501 -6.87 11.24 33.40
N VAL A 502 -6.25 10.08 33.62
CA VAL A 502 -5.37 9.44 32.65
C VAL A 502 -6.09 8.23 32.06
N PHE A 503 -6.15 8.16 30.74
CA PHE A 503 -6.72 7.06 29.99
C PHE A 503 -5.59 6.22 29.41
N ASP A 504 -5.48 4.97 29.85
CA ASP A 504 -4.44 4.02 29.42
C ASP A 504 -5.01 3.09 28.34
N PHE A 505 -4.42 3.12 27.14
CA PHE A 505 -4.76 2.22 26.03
C PHE A 505 -4.25 0.79 26.24
N GLY A 506 -3.35 0.59 27.21
CA GLY A 506 -2.72 -0.69 27.55
C GLY A 506 -1.66 -1.15 26.55
N ILE A 507 -1.48 -0.43 25.45
CA ILE A 507 -0.47 -0.60 24.42
C ILE A 507 -0.11 0.78 23.85
N GLU A 508 1.04 0.87 23.22
CA GLU A 508 1.42 2.02 22.39
C GLU A 508 0.44 2.20 21.22
N VAL A 509 -0.03 3.41 20.99
CA VAL A 509 -0.98 3.78 19.93
C VAL A 509 -0.56 5.10 19.28
N GLY A 510 -1.21 5.50 18.19
CA GLY A 510 -0.93 6.79 17.55
C GLY A 510 -1.85 7.14 16.40
N GLY A 511 -2.36 8.37 16.38
CA GLY A 511 -3.32 8.81 15.37
C GLY A 511 -4.20 9.98 15.82
N ILE A 512 -5.48 9.93 15.44
CA ILE A 512 -6.43 11.06 15.57
C ILE A 512 -7.49 10.72 16.59
N LEU A 513 -7.61 11.56 17.61
CA LEU A 513 -8.48 11.33 18.75
C LEU A 513 -9.84 12.02 18.53
N THR A 514 -10.91 11.33 18.88
CA THR A 514 -12.26 11.86 18.97
C THR A 514 -12.83 11.62 20.36
N ILE A 515 -13.40 12.65 20.96
CA ILE A 515 -14.02 12.63 22.29
C ILE A 515 -15.48 13.04 22.17
N GLU A 516 -16.38 12.18 22.60
CA GLU A 516 -17.79 12.48 22.81
C GLU A 516 -17.99 12.96 24.25
N TYR A 517 -18.70 14.08 24.43
CA TYR A 517 -18.83 14.72 25.74
C TYR A 517 -20.19 15.38 25.97
N THR A 518 -20.46 15.69 27.25
CA THR A 518 -21.51 16.61 27.69
C THR A 518 -20.91 17.68 28.59
N ALA A 519 -20.97 18.95 28.17
CA ALA A 519 -20.43 20.09 28.91
C ALA A 519 -21.52 20.84 29.69
N SER A 520 -21.26 21.21 30.95
CA SER A 520 -22.25 21.85 31.83
C SER A 520 -22.47 23.34 31.58
N ARG A 521 -21.61 23.98 30.78
CA ARG A 521 -21.64 25.42 30.48
C ARG A 521 -20.85 25.68 29.19
N PRO A 522 -21.01 26.85 28.53
CA PRO A 522 -20.23 27.19 27.36
C PRO A 522 -18.80 27.57 27.75
N ASN A 523 -17.87 27.50 26.79
CA ASN A 523 -16.48 27.91 26.94
C ASN A 523 -15.68 27.12 27.99
N ILE A 524 -16.01 25.83 28.19
CA ILE A 524 -15.12 24.91 28.93
C ILE A 524 -13.91 24.65 28.04
N THR A 525 -12.69 24.82 28.56
CA THR A 525 -11.45 24.47 27.85
C THR A 525 -10.99 23.09 28.31
N LEU A 526 -10.97 22.13 27.39
CA LEU A 526 -10.42 20.79 27.60
C LEU A 526 -8.94 20.78 27.18
N GLY A 527 -8.07 20.34 28.09
CA GLY A 527 -6.66 20.07 27.82
C GLY A 527 -6.40 18.57 27.59
N LEU A 528 -5.59 18.27 26.59
CA LEU A 528 -5.18 16.91 26.19
C LEU A 528 -3.66 16.80 26.21
N ALA A 529 -3.12 15.88 27.00
CA ALA A 529 -1.68 15.60 27.07
C ALA A 529 -1.38 14.12 26.82
N PHE A 530 -0.30 13.83 26.11
CA PHE A 530 0.00 12.50 25.58
C PHE A 530 1.40 12.02 26.00
N THR A 531 1.51 10.83 26.58
CA THR A 531 2.81 10.26 26.99
C THR A 531 2.93 8.77 26.62
N GLU A 532 4.15 8.33 26.29
CA GLU A 532 4.46 6.90 26.08
C GLU A 532 4.72 6.19 27.41
N ALA A 533 5.42 6.86 28.33
CA ALA A 533 5.81 6.31 29.62
C ALA A 533 4.90 6.77 30.76
N LYS A 534 4.68 5.87 31.71
CA LYS A 534 3.74 6.09 32.82
C LYS A 534 4.21 7.16 33.80
N ASP A 535 5.51 7.27 34.03
CA ASP A 535 6.12 8.23 34.94
C ASP A 535 6.13 9.67 34.42
N TYR A 536 5.70 9.89 33.17
CA TYR A 536 5.55 11.22 32.57
C TYR A 536 4.11 11.72 32.48
N ILE A 537 3.12 10.91 32.87
CA ILE A 537 1.71 11.32 32.87
C ILE A 537 1.53 12.66 33.60
N GLY A 538 0.72 13.53 33.02
CA GLY A 538 0.63 14.90 33.50
C GLY A 538 -0.17 15.79 32.57
N ARG A 539 -0.30 17.06 32.95
CA ARG A 539 -0.95 18.10 32.12
C ARG A 539 -0.07 18.59 30.96
N LYS A 540 1.03 17.91 30.67
CA LYS A 540 1.95 18.20 29.56
C LYS A 540 2.24 16.89 28.85
N SER A 541 2.22 16.92 27.52
CA SER A 541 2.64 15.79 26.71
C SER A 541 4.15 15.59 26.83
N ASP A 542 4.59 14.37 26.58
CA ASP A 542 6.00 14.06 26.35
C ASP A 542 6.55 14.96 25.25
N ASN A 543 7.82 15.33 25.34
CA ASN A 543 8.41 16.13 24.28
C ASN A 543 8.58 15.32 23.00
N SER A 544 8.00 15.84 21.92
CA SER A 544 8.27 15.43 20.54
C SER A 544 8.94 16.54 19.74
N ASN A 545 8.95 17.78 20.26
CA ASN A 545 9.77 18.86 19.72
C ASN A 545 11.23 18.70 20.18
N GLY A 546 12.18 18.70 19.24
CA GLY A 546 13.61 18.77 19.54
C GLY A 546 14.08 20.19 19.91
N GLY A 547 13.17 21.07 20.37
CA GLY A 547 13.32 22.49 20.64
C GLY A 547 13.61 22.80 22.12
N THR A 548 13.67 24.08 22.51
CA THR A 548 14.05 24.50 23.90
C THR A 548 12.88 24.51 24.88
N GLY A 549 11.66 24.18 24.44
CA GLY A 549 10.47 24.24 25.28
C GLY A 549 9.66 22.94 25.25
N ALA A 550 8.58 22.91 26.03
CA ALA A 550 7.75 21.72 26.15
C ALA A 550 6.67 21.68 25.07
N ASP A 551 6.29 20.48 24.63
CA ASP A 551 5.12 20.26 23.75
C ASP A 551 3.85 20.84 24.40
N GLY A 552 3.71 20.70 25.72
CA GLY A 552 2.53 21.14 26.45
C GLY A 552 1.32 20.25 26.19
N ALA A 553 0.13 20.80 26.39
CA ALA A 553 -1.13 20.14 26.06
C ALA A 553 -1.78 20.78 24.82
N LEU A 554 -2.60 20.01 24.13
CA LEU A 554 -3.54 20.54 23.15
C LEU A 554 -4.79 21.02 23.90
N SER A 555 -5.15 22.30 23.74
CA SER A 555 -6.35 22.87 24.35
C SER A 555 -7.46 23.04 23.32
N ALA A 556 -8.69 22.72 23.71
CA ALA A 556 -9.89 22.87 22.88
C ALA A 556 -11.03 23.51 23.68
N THR A 557 -11.62 24.57 23.14
CA THR A 557 -12.83 25.18 23.72
C THR A 557 -14.06 24.40 23.26
N LEU A 558 -14.87 23.95 24.22
CA LEU A 558 -16.04 23.12 24.00
C LEU A 558 -17.33 23.95 24.08
N SER A 559 -18.33 23.53 23.30
CA SER A 559 -19.70 24.06 23.34
C SER A 559 -20.45 23.48 24.54
N GLU A 560 -21.44 24.22 25.06
CA GLU A 560 -22.34 23.69 26.09
C GLU A 560 -23.20 22.54 25.55
N GLY A 561 -23.55 21.58 26.41
CA GLY A 561 -24.39 20.44 26.05
C GLY A 561 -23.60 19.28 25.45
N GLU A 562 -24.29 18.42 24.71
CA GLU A 562 -23.66 17.27 24.02
C GLU A 562 -22.87 17.73 22.80
N GLY A 563 -21.70 17.12 22.59
CA GLY A 563 -20.84 17.47 21.47
C GLY A 563 -19.75 16.45 21.18
N LEU A 564 -19.07 16.69 20.06
CA LEU A 564 -17.94 15.91 19.59
C LEU A 564 -16.71 16.84 19.46
N TYR A 565 -15.58 16.42 20.01
CA TYR A 565 -14.29 17.03 19.73
C TYR A 565 -13.44 16.04 18.92
N THR A 566 -13.00 16.44 17.73
CA THR A 566 -12.02 15.68 16.95
C THR A 566 -10.73 16.49 16.85
N MET A 567 -9.61 15.85 17.16
CA MET A 567 -8.29 16.46 17.08
C MET A 567 -7.98 16.86 15.63
N PRO A 568 -7.45 18.08 15.39
CA PRO A 568 -7.04 18.49 14.05
C PRO A 568 -5.94 17.59 13.49
N ASP A 569 -5.98 17.32 12.19
CA ASP A 569 -5.00 16.47 11.51
C ASP A 569 -3.55 16.91 11.72
N ALA A 570 -3.27 18.20 11.62
CA ALA A 570 -1.93 18.74 11.87
C ALA A 570 -1.45 18.52 13.32
N LYS A 571 -2.37 18.22 14.24
CA LYS A 571 -2.11 17.89 15.64
C LYS A 571 -2.15 16.39 15.91
N LEU A 572 -2.17 15.54 14.88
CA LEU A 572 -1.96 14.10 15.00
C LEU A 572 -0.85 13.83 16.00
N ARG A 573 -1.17 13.07 17.04
CA ARG A 573 -0.15 12.57 17.96
C ARG A 573 0.35 11.25 17.39
N GLY A 574 1.67 11.14 17.27
CA GLY A 574 2.32 9.88 16.93
C GLY A 574 2.19 8.89 18.08
N GLY A 575 3.29 8.27 18.48
CA GLY A 575 3.34 7.36 19.62
C GLY A 575 2.89 7.99 20.94
N PHE A 576 1.94 7.35 21.62
CA PHE A 576 1.63 7.48 23.04
C PHE A 576 0.88 6.22 23.54
N ARG A 577 0.90 5.97 24.85
CA ARG A 577 0.05 4.97 25.52
C ARG A 577 -0.98 5.62 26.44
N TYR A 578 -0.62 6.74 27.05
CA TYR A 578 -1.41 7.44 28.05
C TYR A 578 -1.93 8.77 27.52
N LEU A 579 -3.23 9.00 27.66
CA LEU A 579 -3.90 10.27 27.38
C LEU A 579 -4.38 10.90 28.70
N THR A 580 -3.88 12.07 29.05
CA THR A 580 -4.38 12.84 30.20
C THR A 580 -5.39 13.89 29.74
N LEU A 581 -6.60 13.85 30.29
CA LEU A 581 -7.64 14.87 30.09
C LEU A 581 -7.83 15.70 31.36
N PHE A 582 -7.90 17.03 31.21
CA PHE A 582 -8.12 17.96 32.32
C PHE A 582 -8.85 19.22 31.83
N LEU A 583 -9.50 19.96 32.74
CA LEU A 583 -10.15 21.24 32.40
C LEU A 583 -9.25 22.43 32.77
N GLU A 584 -9.26 23.46 31.92
CA GLU A 584 -8.55 24.73 32.12
C GLU A 584 -9.54 25.89 32.37
N GLY A 585 -9.19 26.83 33.25
CA GLY A 585 -9.92 28.08 33.49
C GLY A 585 -10.53 28.26 34.89
N GLU A 586 -11.09 29.45 35.17
CA GLU A 586 -11.74 29.80 36.44
C GLU A 586 -13.28 29.57 36.38
N GLY A 587 -13.87 29.06 37.46
CA GLY A 587 -15.31 28.82 37.65
C GLY A 587 -15.72 27.35 37.77
N GLU A 588 -16.92 27.09 38.32
CA GLU A 588 -17.51 25.75 38.44
C GLU A 588 -18.03 25.29 37.07
N GLY A 589 -17.35 24.32 36.47
CA GLY A 589 -17.76 23.69 35.21
C GLY A 589 -17.38 22.21 35.24
N THR A 590 -18.27 21.37 34.70
CA THR A 590 -18.06 19.93 34.61
C THR A 590 -18.21 19.46 33.17
N LEU A 591 -17.38 18.50 32.79
CA LEU A 591 -17.42 17.80 31.53
C LEU A 591 -17.67 16.32 31.81
N THR A 592 -18.66 15.72 31.18
CA THR A 592 -18.86 14.27 31.23
C THR A 592 -18.31 13.67 29.95
N ILE A 593 -17.29 12.83 30.05
CA ILE A 593 -16.78 12.06 28.91
C ILE A 593 -17.72 10.87 28.68
N LYS A 594 -18.23 10.75 27.45
CA LYS A 594 -19.11 9.66 27.01
C LYS A 594 -18.33 8.58 26.28
N ASN A 595 -17.43 8.99 25.40
CA ASN A 595 -16.63 8.08 24.59
C ASN A 595 -15.29 8.72 24.20
N ILE A 596 -14.24 7.91 24.11
CA ILE A 596 -12.92 8.27 23.60
C ILE A 596 -12.56 7.23 22.57
N THR A 597 -12.37 7.67 21.34
CA THR A 597 -11.99 6.81 20.21
C THR A 597 -10.75 7.40 19.55
N LEU A 598 -9.78 6.55 19.22
CA LEU A 598 -8.57 6.90 18.49
C LEU A 598 -8.57 6.18 17.14
N GLU A 599 -8.50 6.94 16.04
CA GLU A 599 -8.22 6.40 14.70
C GLU A 599 -6.71 6.24 14.52
N ILE A 600 -6.24 4.99 14.48
CA ILE A 600 -4.85 4.60 14.26
C ILE A 600 -4.36 5.02 12.87
N SER A 601 -3.25 5.75 12.85
CA SER A 601 -2.66 6.29 11.63
C SER A 601 -1.62 5.39 10.97
N TYR A 602 -0.92 4.57 11.74
CA TYR A 602 0.17 3.75 11.23
C TYR A 602 -0.33 2.55 10.41
N GLN A 603 0.56 2.00 9.58
CA GLN A 603 0.28 1.07 8.49
C GLN A 603 -0.95 1.52 7.68
N PRO A 604 -0.85 2.70 7.04
CA PRO A 604 -2.01 3.37 6.47
C PRO A 604 -2.62 2.61 5.29
N THR A 605 -1.84 1.76 4.61
CA THR A 605 -2.29 0.94 3.49
C THR A 605 -2.86 -0.41 3.90
N TRP A 606 -2.84 -0.77 5.20
CA TRP A 606 -3.25 -2.09 5.68
C TRP A 606 -4.69 -2.06 6.19
N SER A 607 -5.64 -2.72 5.53
CA SER A 607 -7.02 -2.81 6.06
C SER A 607 -7.11 -3.65 7.32
N ASN A 608 -6.18 -4.60 7.49
CA ASN A 608 -6.07 -5.45 8.66
C ASN A 608 -4.70 -5.24 9.32
N LEU A 609 -4.66 -4.53 10.44
CA LEU A 609 -3.40 -4.24 11.16
C LEU A 609 -2.72 -5.51 11.70
N ARG A 610 -3.44 -6.63 11.86
CA ARG A 610 -2.90 -7.90 12.34
C ARG A 610 -2.41 -8.82 11.21
N ALA A 611 -2.46 -8.39 9.97
CA ALA A 611 -2.08 -9.18 8.79
C ALA A 611 -0.55 -9.32 8.61
N TYR A 612 0.16 -9.73 9.66
CA TYR A 612 1.61 -9.91 9.63
C TYR A 612 1.99 -11.03 8.64
N GLN A 613 3.06 -10.80 7.90
CA GLN A 613 3.56 -11.74 6.90
C GLN A 613 4.63 -12.68 7.43
N GLY A 614 4.93 -12.61 8.72
CA GLY A 614 5.79 -13.53 9.44
C GLY A 614 5.36 -13.72 10.89
N TYR A 615 5.96 -14.72 11.54
CA TYR A 615 5.68 -15.11 12.92
C TYR A 615 6.92 -15.73 13.57
N PHE A 616 6.91 -15.73 14.90
CA PHE A 616 7.87 -16.46 15.72
C PHE A 616 7.14 -17.07 16.92
N HIS A 617 7.53 -18.29 17.27
CA HIS A 617 7.03 -18.96 18.45
C HIS A 617 8.09 -19.87 19.04
N SER A 618 8.24 -19.83 20.37
CA SER A 618 9.15 -20.69 21.10
C SER A 618 8.57 -21.10 22.44
N SER A 619 9.23 -22.07 23.09
CA SER A 619 8.94 -22.46 24.47
C SER A 619 9.23 -21.35 25.50
N ASP A 620 9.97 -20.31 25.10
CA ASP A 620 10.22 -19.14 25.94
C ASP A 620 9.19 -18.04 25.63
N SER A 621 8.27 -17.81 26.58
CA SER A 621 7.23 -16.80 26.41
C SER A 621 7.76 -15.37 26.39
N LEU A 622 8.90 -15.09 27.02
CA LEU A 622 9.49 -13.76 27.03
C LEU A 622 10.09 -13.44 25.65
N LEU A 623 10.81 -14.40 25.04
CA LEU A 623 11.30 -14.24 23.67
C LEU A 623 10.16 -14.02 22.67
N ASN A 624 9.03 -14.73 22.84
CA ASN A 624 7.84 -14.52 22.02
C ASN A 624 7.36 -13.07 22.15
N ARG A 625 7.13 -12.57 23.37
CA ARG A 625 6.68 -11.20 23.62
C ARG A 625 7.63 -10.15 23.04
N ILE A 626 8.94 -10.34 23.18
CA ILE A 626 9.96 -9.40 22.68
C ILE A 626 9.97 -9.36 21.15
N TRP A 627 9.85 -10.51 20.49
CA TRP A 627 9.76 -10.57 19.02
C TRP A 627 8.57 -9.75 18.50
N TYR A 628 7.40 -9.92 19.10
CA TYR A 628 6.20 -9.18 18.70
C TYR A 628 6.25 -7.70 19.10
N ALA A 629 6.96 -7.33 20.16
CA ALA A 629 7.17 -5.93 20.52
C ALA A 629 8.03 -5.20 19.48
N GLY A 630 9.06 -5.87 18.95
CA GLY A 630 9.86 -5.35 17.85
C GLY A 630 9.04 -5.22 16.56
N ALA A 631 8.25 -6.24 16.21
CA ALA A 631 7.35 -6.20 15.05
C ALA A 631 6.30 -5.07 15.16
N TYR A 632 5.68 -4.91 16.33
CA TYR A 632 4.69 -3.87 16.58
C TYR A 632 5.31 -2.47 16.51
N THR A 633 6.52 -2.29 17.02
CA THR A 633 7.28 -1.04 16.90
C THR A 633 7.49 -0.64 15.43
N LEU A 634 7.83 -1.60 14.57
CA LEU A 634 8.01 -1.32 13.14
C LEU A 634 6.68 -0.95 12.48
N GLN A 635 5.59 -1.61 12.88
CA GLN A 635 4.26 -1.21 12.44
C GLN A 635 3.90 0.21 12.88
N THR A 636 4.15 0.61 14.13
CA THR A 636 3.87 1.97 14.61
C THR A 636 4.70 3.05 13.90
N ASN A 637 5.83 2.64 13.29
CA ASN A 637 6.76 3.52 12.58
C ASN A 637 6.47 3.61 11.07
N SER A 638 5.65 2.73 10.51
CA SER A 638 5.18 2.85 9.12
C SER A 638 3.98 3.78 9.08
N VAL A 639 4.13 4.99 8.55
CA VAL A 639 3.11 6.05 8.68
C VAL A 639 2.70 6.63 7.32
N PRO A 640 1.55 7.33 7.24
CA PRO A 640 1.18 8.05 6.03
C PRO A 640 2.18 9.15 5.73
N ARG A 641 2.52 9.32 4.46
CA ARG A 641 3.59 10.22 4.02
C ARG A 641 3.44 11.68 4.43
N THR A 642 2.22 12.09 4.75
CA THR A 642 1.82 13.46 5.11
C THR A 642 1.79 13.69 6.62
N THR A 643 2.22 12.72 7.44
CA THR A 643 2.12 12.78 8.91
C THR A 643 3.48 12.89 9.61
N CYS A 644 4.51 13.28 8.85
CA CYS A 644 5.83 13.50 9.39
C CYS A 644 5.93 14.85 10.08
N ARG A 645 6.94 14.99 10.94
CA ARG A 645 7.14 16.22 11.69
C ARG A 645 7.54 17.37 10.76
N ALA A 646 6.85 18.50 10.85
CA ALA A 646 7.19 19.68 10.06
C ALA A 646 8.45 20.40 10.54
N SER A 647 8.64 20.49 11.86
CA SER A 647 9.83 21.10 12.45
C SER A 647 10.11 20.57 13.86
N ILE A 648 11.38 20.27 14.12
CA ILE A 648 11.88 19.92 15.45
C ILE A 648 12.39 21.15 16.24
N SER A 649 12.37 22.35 15.66
CA SER A 649 12.87 23.57 16.33
C SER A 649 11.79 24.43 17.01
N SER A 650 10.52 24.00 16.96
CA SER A 650 9.43 24.73 17.63
C SER A 650 9.67 24.79 19.14
N ALA A 651 9.44 25.97 19.73
CA ALA A 651 9.54 26.14 21.19
C ALA A 651 8.33 25.56 21.94
N THR A 652 7.21 25.32 21.25
CA THR A 652 5.97 24.75 21.85
C THR A 652 5.21 23.89 20.87
N GLY A 653 4.49 22.88 21.37
CA GLY A 653 3.60 22.02 20.59
C GLY A 653 4.25 21.16 19.50
N TRP A 654 3.39 20.51 18.72
CA TRP A 654 3.76 19.71 17.56
C TRP A 654 2.94 20.04 16.32
N ALA A 655 3.51 19.67 15.16
CA ALA A 655 2.88 19.73 13.85
C ALA A 655 3.35 18.53 13.02
N ASN A 656 2.45 17.58 12.79
CA ASN A 656 2.71 16.32 12.09
C ASN A 656 1.93 16.29 10.78
N ASP A 657 2.18 17.29 9.93
CA ASP A 657 1.51 17.53 8.64
C ASP A 657 2.52 17.69 7.48
N ALA A 658 3.78 17.28 7.68
CA ALA A 658 4.79 17.39 6.65
C ALA A 658 4.85 16.17 5.74
N VAL A 659 5.19 16.43 4.48
CA VAL A 659 5.49 15.41 3.48
C VAL A 659 6.96 14.99 3.60
N CYS A 660 7.21 13.70 3.84
CA CYS A 660 8.56 13.19 4.12
C CYS A 660 9.11 12.19 3.11
N GLY A 661 8.37 11.86 2.05
CA GLY A 661 8.84 10.92 1.03
C GLY A 661 7.78 10.56 -0.01
N PRO A 662 8.15 9.71 -0.98
CA PRO A 662 7.25 9.18 -2.01
C PRO A 662 6.31 8.09 -1.46
N GLY A 663 5.37 7.62 -2.29
CA GLY A 663 4.41 6.56 -1.94
C GLY A 663 3.37 6.99 -0.90
N GLU A 664 2.50 6.08 -0.46
CA GLU A 664 1.45 6.40 0.52
C GLU A 664 1.86 6.09 1.98
N THR A 665 2.85 5.21 2.15
CA THR A 665 3.37 4.76 3.45
C THR A 665 4.90 4.87 3.51
N LEU A 666 5.46 5.23 4.67
CA LEU A 666 6.90 5.44 4.88
C LEU A 666 7.34 4.87 6.23
N LEU A 667 8.48 4.17 6.25
CA LEU A 667 9.08 3.66 7.49
C LEU A 667 9.97 4.75 8.11
N LEU A 668 9.66 5.12 9.35
CA LEU A 668 10.35 6.15 10.13
C LEU A 668 11.24 5.57 11.23
N ASP A 669 11.99 6.44 11.90
CA ASP A 669 12.80 6.15 13.08
C ASP A 669 11.96 5.66 14.28
N GLY A 670 10.91 6.40 14.62
CA GLY A 670 10.09 6.17 15.80
C GLY A 670 8.68 6.71 15.67
N ALA A 671 7.79 6.24 16.54
CA ALA A 671 6.39 6.59 16.49
C ALA A 671 6.11 8.01 17.02
N LYS A 672 6.76 8.40 18.13
CA LYS A 672 6.50 9.68 18.83
C LYS A 672 7.25 10.86 18.24
N ARG A 673 8.57 10.86 18.37
CA ARG A 673 9.40 12.06 18.20
C ARG A 673 10.19 12.03 16.90
N ASP A 674 10.48 13.22 16.38
CA ASP A 674 11.06 13.53 15.06
C ASP A 674 10.28 13.00 13.85
N ARG A 675 9.77 11.75 13.87
CA ARG A 675 8.92 11.16 12.82
C ARG A 675 9.47 11.45 11.43
N TRP A 676 10.74 11.12 11.23
CA TRP A 676 11.47 11.32 9.98
C TRP A 676 12.07 10.01 9.51
N VAL A 677 12.39 9.95 8.22
CA VAL A 677 13.13 8.81 7.67
C VAL A 677 14.59 8.97 8.06
N TRP A 678 14.99 8.49 9.24
CA TRP A 678 16.41 8.38 9.61
C TRP A 678 16.96 7.06 9.09
N ILE A 679 17.96 7.15 8.20
CA ILE A 679 18.37 5.96 7.44
C ILE A 679 19.27 5.00 8.23
N GLY A 680 19.91 5.47 9.31
CA GLY A 680 20.73 4.63 10.19
C GLY A 680 19.93 3.49 10.81
N ASP A 681 18.68 3.75 11.18
CA ASP A 681 17.72 2.81 11.77
C ASP A 681 17.45 1.61 10.88
N MET A 682 17.48 1.82 9.56
CA MET A 682 17.16 0.82 8.54
C MET A 682 18.15 -0.35 8.54
N GLY A 683 19.35 -0.16 9.12
CA GLY A 683 20.31 -1.24 9.35
C GLY A 683 19.72 -2.40 10.16
N VAL A 684 18.83 -2.11 11.12
CA VAL A 684 18.18 -3.10 12.00
C VAL A 684 16.69 -3.25 11.68
N ALA A 685 16.02 -2.14 11.36
CA ALA A 685 14.58 -2.11 11.13
C ALA A 685 14.16 -2.90 9.88
N VAL A 686 14.93 -2.84 8.78
CA VAL A 686 14.55 -3.49 7.52
C VAL A 686 14.58 -5.02 7.59
N PRO A 687 15.66 -5.67 8.07
CA PRO A 687 15.65 -7.13 8.28
C PRO A 687 14.50 -7.56 9.20
N SER A 688 14.27 -6.82 10.29
CA SER A 688 13.22 -7.11 11.25
C SER A 688 11.82 -6.97 10.64
N ALA A 689 11.58 -5.94 9.83
CA ALA A 689 10.30 -5.74 9.13
C ALA A 689 10.07 -6.84 8.10
N SER A 690 11.12 -7.24 7.37
CA SER A 690 11.04 -8.26 6.32
C SER A 690 10.62 -9.63 6.85
N VAL A 691 11.03 -9.99 8.07
CA VAL A 691 10.65 -11.28 8.69
C VAL A 691 9.41 -11.22 9.58
N SER A 692 8.84 -10.03 9.81
CA SER A 692 7.69 -9.84 10.70
C SER A 692 6.46 -9.27 9.99
N THR A 693 6.37 -7.96 9.83
CA THR A 693 5.25 -7.33 9.12
C THR A 693 5.26 -7.71 7.63
N GLY A 694 6.43 -7.90 7.04
CA GLY A 694 6.63 -8.05 5.59
C GLY A 694 6.47 -6.75 4.82
N ASP A 695 6.53 -5.60 5.51
CA ASP A 695 6.32 -4.28 4.92
C ASP A 695 7.54 -3.77 4.15
N LEU A 696 7.65 -4.26 2.91
CA LEU A 696 8.68 -3.83 1.97
C LEU A 696 8.31 -2.50 1.26
N GLU A 697 7.02 -2.13 1.24
CA GLU A 697 6.57 -0.90 0.59
C GLU A 697 7.08 0.35 1.35
N SER A 698 6.83 0.42 2.67
CA SER A 698 7.32 1.53 3.49
C SER A 698 8.84 1.62 3.50
N THR A 699 9.51 0.46 3.44
CA THR A 699 10.97 0.36 3.32
C THR A 699 11.47 0.96 1.99
N LYS A 700 10.87 0.57 0.86
CA LYS A 700 11.23 1.11 -0.46
C LYS A 700 11.07 2.62 -0.49
N ASN A 701 9.94 3.12 -0.02
CA ASN A 701 9.63 4.55 -0.03
C ASN A 701 10.58 5.34 0.87
N ALA A 702 10.97 4.79 2.03
CA ALA A 702 11.98 5.38 2.91
C ALA A 702 13.35 5.48 2.22
N LEU A 703 13.80 4.42 1.54
CA LEU A 703 15.05 4.44 0.77
C LEU A 703 15.00 5.48 -0.36
N LEU A 704 13.89 5.56 -1.10
CA LEU A 704 13.71 6.54 -2.18
C LEU A 704 13.74 7.98 -1.65
N ALA A 705 13.15 8.24 -0.47
CA ALA A 705 13.21 9.57 0.16
C ALA A 705 14.65 10.07 0.37
N ILE A 706 15.62 9.16 0.56
CA ILE A 706 17.04 9.46 0.66
C ILE A 706 17.71 9.52 -0.73
N TRP A 707 17.50 8.50 -1.58
CA TRP A 707 18.14 8.38 -2.90
C TRP A 707 17.76 9.53 -3.86
N ASP A 708 16.54 10.05 -3.75
CA ASP A 708 16.06 11.17 -4.58
C ASP A 708 16.71 12.51 -4.19
N ASN A 709 17.40 12.55 -3.06
CA ASN A 709 18.08 13.73 -2.54
C ASN A 709 19.61 13.56 -2.49
N GLN A 710 20.17 12.65 -3.30
CA GLN A 710 21.63 12.50 -3.44
C GLN A 710 22.27 13.79 -3.95
N THR A 711 23.33 14.23 -3.27
CA THR A 711 24.07 15.44 -3.66
C THR A 711 24.91 15.23 -4.94
N PRO A 712 25.37 16.31 -5.60
CA PRO A 712 26.26 16.19 -6.76
C PRO A 712 27.58 15.44 -6.50
N SER A 713 28.07 15.39 -5.26
CA SER A 713 29.29 14.62 -4.90
C SER A 713 29.04 13.12 -4.75
N GLY A 714 27.78 12.68 -4.68
CA GLY A 714 27.40 11.31 -4.36
C GLY A 714 27.01 11.09 -2.90
N LEU A 715 27.29 12.06 -2.02
CA LEU A 715 26.90 12.01 -0.61
C LEU A 715 25.37 12.03 -0.47
N LEU A 716 24.86 11.24 0.47
CA LEU A 716 23.43 11.06 0.73
C LEU A 716 23.04 11.79 2.04
N PRO A 717 21.82 12.33 2.15
CA PRO A 717 21.37 12.94 3.39
C PRO A 717 21.17 11.89 4.48
N LYS A 718 21.36 12.29 5.74
CA LYS A 718 21.19 11.39 6.89
C LYS A 718 19.74 11.13 7.27
N ALA A 719 18.84 12.00 6.82
CA ALA A 719 17.41 11.78 6.92
C ALA A 719 16.66 12.24 5.66
N GLY A 720 15.41 11.80 5.53
CA GLY A 720 14.50 12.23 4.46
C GLY A 720 13.94 13.64 4.69
N PRO A 721 13.21 14.21 3.71
CA PRO A 721 12.48 15.46 3.89
C PRO A 721 11.62 15.44 5.18
N PRO A 722 11.47 16.57 5.88
CA PRO A 722 12.02 17.89 5.59
C PRO A 722 13.50 18.10 6.01
N TYR A 723 14.21 17.08 6.49
CA TYR A 723 15.56 17.21 7.05
C TYR A 723 16.66 16.60 6.17
N LEU A 724 17.08 17.34 5.14
CA LEU A 724 17.98 16.85 4.08
C LEU A 724 19.46 17.17 4.31
N LYS A 725 19.95 17.16 5.56
CA LYS A 725 21.38 17.41 5.81
C LYS A 725 22.24 16.22 5.37
N ALA A 726 23.22 16.50 4.54
CA ALA A 726 24.22 15.54 4.08
C ALA A 726 25.57 15.87 4.76
N ASP A 727 25.69 15.49 6.04
CA ASP A 727 26.82 15.82 6.93
C ASP A 727 27.27 14.62 7.78
N SER A 728 26.92 13.39 7.37
CA SER A 728 27.29 12.14 8.04
C SER A 728 27.72 11.04 7.05
N ASP A 729 28.93 10.52 7.22
CA ASP A 729 29.46 9.41 6.43
C ASP A 729 28.82 8.07 6.84
N THR A 730 28.51 7.87 8.13
CA THR A 730 27.93 6.60 8.58
C THR A 730 26.49 6.43 8.13
N TYR A 731 25.65 7.46 8.20
CA TYR A 731 24.28 7.41 7.67
C TYR A 731 24.27 7.22 6.15
N HIS A 732 25.19 7.88 5.44
CA HIS A 732 25.39 7.66 4.01
C HIS A 732 25.67 6.18 3.69
N LEU A 733 26.55 5.53 4.44
CA LEU A 733 26.85 4.11 4.28
C LEU A 733 25.68 3.20 4.67
N TRP A 734 24.88 3.58 5.68
CA TRP A 734 23.67 2.84 6.04
C TRP A 734 22.62 2.83 4.91
N THR A 735 22.47 3.90 4.13
CA THR A 735 21.60 3.88 2.93
C THR A 735 22.04 2.82 1.92
N ILE A 736 23.36 2.73 1.70
CA ILE A 736 23.96 1.76 0.77
C ILE A 736 23.70 0.33 1.27
N ILE A 737 23.87 0.07 2.57
CA ILE A 737 23.61 -1.24 3.19
C ILE A 737 22.10 -1.56 3.18
N GLY A 738 21.24 -0.59 3.48
CA GLY A 738 19.79 -0.73 3.48
C GLY A 738 19.22 -1.09 2.11
N THR A 739 19.84 -0.58 1.04
CA THR A 739 19.50 -0.94 -0.35
C THR A 739 19.69 -2.44 -0.60
N TYR A 740 20.78 -3.02 -0.08
CA TYR A 740 20.99 -4.47 -0.13
C TYR A 740 19.96 -5.25 0.69
N ASN A 741 19.68 -4.81 1.92
CA ASN A 741 18.70 -5.46 2.78
C ASN A 741 17.33 -5.51 2.11
N TYR A 742 16.87 -4.40 1.53
CA TYR A 742 15.62 -4.35 0.77
C TYR A 742 15.63 -5.32 -0.42
N PHE A 743 16.66 -5.24 -1.27
CA PHE A 743 16.75 -6.07 -2.49
C PHE A 743 16.81 -7.57 -2.17
N LEU A 744 17.47 -7.96 -1.08
CA LEU A 744 17.58 -9.37 -0.68
C LEU A 744 16.20 -10.01 -0.47
N PHE A 745 15.23 -9.29 0.08
CA PHE A 745 13.88 -9.80 0.31
C PHE A 745 12.91 -9.53 -0.86
N SER A 746 13.11 -8.45 -1.61
CA SER A 746 12.18 -8.03 -2.68
C SER A 746 12.52 -8.57 -4.07
N GLU A 747 13.80 -8.71 -4.43
CA GLU A 747 14.27 -8.85 -5.83
C GLU A 747 13.67 -7.77 -6.75
N ASP A 748 13.54 -6.53 -6.25
CA ASP A 748 13.01 -5.40 -7.02
C ASP A 748 14.08 -4.90 -8.02
N ASP A 749 14.14 -5.57 -9.17
CA ASP A 749 15.08 -5.28 -10.26
C ASP A 749 14.93 -3.86 -10.80
N ASP A 750 13.70 -3.35 -10.90
CA ASP A 750 13.43 -1.99 -11.40
C ASP A 750 14.01 -0.95 -10.44
N PHE A 751 13.78 -1.10 -9.13
CA PHE A 751 14.38 -0.25 -8.11
C PHE A 751 15.91 -0.31 -8.15
N LEU A 752 16.49 -1.52 -8.19
CA LEU A 752 17.93 -1.69 -8.18
C LEU A 752 18.56 -1.08 -9.45
N SER A 753 17.99 -1.35 -10.62
CA SER A 753 18.48 -0.82 -11.90
C SER A 753 18.41 0.71 -11.96
N ASP A 754 17.36 1.33 -11.42
CA ASP A 754 17.20 2.80 -11.42
C ASP A 754 18.20 3.48 -10.46
N ILE A 755 18.43 2.87 -9.29
CA ILE A 755 19.32 3.43 -8.28
C ILE A 755 20.79 3.11 -8.54
N TRP A 756 21.11 2.04 -9.26
CA TRP A 756 22.49 1.56 -9.39
C TRP A 756 23.52 2.63 -9.81
N PRO A 757 23.26 3.51 -10.80
CA PRO A 757 24.20 4.58 -11.13
C PRO A 757 24.45 5.56 -9.96
N ARG A 758 23.39 5.86 -9.19
CA ARG A 758 23.47 6.68 -7.97
C ARG A 758 24.19 5.92 -6.85
N TYR A 759 23.96 4.61 -6.72
CA TYR A 759 24.62 3.72 -5.77
C TYR A 759 26.12 3.67 -5.97
N VAL A 760 26.58 3.44 -7.21
CA VAL A 760 28.01 3.40 -7.54
C VAL A 760 28.67 4.73 -7.18
N LYS A 761 28.05 5.86 -7.55
CA LYS A 761 28.54 7.20 -7.21
C LYS A 761 28.63 7.45 -5.70
N ALA A 762 27.64 6.99 -4.93
CA ALA A 762 27.66 7.06 -3.48
C ALA A 762 28.83 6.25 -2.89
N LEU A 763 29.00 5.02 -3.36
CA LEU A 763 30.08 4.16 -2.89
C LEU A 763 31.46 4.72 -3.26
N ASP A 764 31.62 5.25 -4.48
CA ASP A 764 32.87 5.89 -4.93
C ASP A 764 33.23 7.11 -4.08
N TYR A 765 32.24 7.89 -3.63
CA TYR A 765 32.47 8.99 -2.68
C TYR A 765 33.14 8.47 -1.40
N SER A 766 32.64 7.37 -0.82
CA SER A 766 33.24 6.78 0.39
C SER A 766 34.60 6.13 0.13
N ILE A 767 34.78 5.44 -1.01
CA ILE A 767 36.07 4.85 -1.42
C ILE A 767 37.14 5.93 -1.58
N SER A 768 36.77 7.12 -2.10
CA SER A 768 37.71 8.24 -2.28
C SER A 768 38.30 8.77 -0.98
N LYS A 769 37.69 8.44 0.17
CA LYS A 769 38.15 8.82 1.51
C LYS A 769 39.12 7.82 2.15
N ILE A 770 39.48 6.73 1.46
CA ILE A 770 40.49 5.79 1.95
C ILE A 770 41.87 6.48 1.93
N THR A 771 42.52 6.52 3.09
CA THR A 771 43.85 7.13 3.28
C THR A 771 44.98 6.21 2.77
N PRO A 772 46.23 6.69 2.72
CA PRO A 772 47.38 5.84 2.45
C PRO A 772 47.55 4.66 3.43
N ASP A 773 47.00 4.76 4.65
CA ASP A 773 47.00 3.66 5.64
C ASP A 773 45.94 2.58 5.31
N GLY A 774 45.15 2.79 4.25
CA GLY A 774 44.18 1.83 3.74
C GLY A 774 42.86 1.77 4.51
N ILE A 775 42.61 2.74 5.39
CA ILE A 775 41.35 2.92 6.14
C ILE A 775 40.66 4.23 5.75
N MET A 776 39.35 4.31 5.91
CA MET A 776 38.54 5.49 5.60
C MET A 776 38.79 6.63 6.61
N ASN A 777 38.90 7.86 6.08
CA ASN A 777 38.84 9.10 6.83
C ASN A 777 37.44 9.73 6.69
N ALA A 778 36.54 9.43 7.63
CA ALA A 778 35.19 9.93 7.70
C ALA A 778 35.16 11.41 8.16
N THR A 779 35.18 12.32 7.18
CA THR A 779 35.19 13.77 7.42
C THR A 779 33.81 14.35 7.70
N GLU A 780 32.74 13.64 7.31
CA GLU A 780 31.37 14.04 7.61
C GLU A 780 30.96 13.37 8.93
N THR A 781 31.10 14.12 10.03
CA THR A 781 31.14 13.57 11.40
C THR A 781 29.83 13.67 12.17
N ALA A 782 28.72 14.06 11.52
CA ALA A 782 27.43 14.23 12.20
C ALA A 782 26.70 12.89 12.45
N ASP A 783 27.44 11.89 12.93
CA ASP A 783 26.93 10.55 13.21
C ASP A 783 26.20 10.50 14.56
N TRP A 784 25.25 9.58 14.67
CA TRP A 784 24.48 9.36 15.88
C TRP A 784 25.09 8.22 16.71
N GLY A 785 24.92 8.27 18.04
CA GLY A 785 25.33 7.18 18.93
C GLY A 785 26.69 7.29 19.63
N ARG A 786 27.44 8.38 19.44
CA ARG A 786 28.77 8.56 20.08
C ARG A 786 28.91 9.91 20.79
N TRP A 787 29.82 10.00 21.76
CA TRP A 787 30.22 11.26 22.40
C TRP A 787 31.42 11.92 21.71
N ASN A 788 32.48 11.14 21.47
CA ASN A 788 33.71 11.58 20.82
C ASN A 788 33.78 11.08 19.37
N TYR A 789 34.35 11.90 18.49
CA TYR A 789 34.37 11.68 17.05
C TYR A 789 35.81 11.87 16.55
N ASP A 790 36.45 10.76 16.19
CA ASP A 790 37.68 10.73 15.42
C ASP A 790 37.31 10.47 13.95
N THR A 791 38.00 11.10 13.00
CA THR A 791 37.69 10.91 11.58
C THR A 791 38.19 9.56 11.06
N LEU A 792 39.18 8.94 11.72
CA LEU A 792 39.63 7.57 11.43
C LEU A 792 38.86 6.53 12.25
N ALA A 793 37.58 6.80 12.55
CA ALA A 793 36.74 5.93 13.36
C ALA A 793 36.59 4.52 12.76
N SER A 794 36.67 3.54 13.66
CA SER A 794 36.50 2.12 13.38
C SER A 794 35.07 1.79 12.90
N SER A 795 34.04 2.47 13.42
CA SER A 795 32.64 2.27 13.01
C SER A 795 32.39 2.61 11.53
N ALA A 796 32.86 3.78 11.06
CA ALA A 796 32.76 4.15 9.65
C ALA A 796 33.50 3.17 8.73
N ASN A 797 34.66 2.67 9.17
CA ASN A 797 35.42 1.65 8.47
C ASN A 797 34.70 0.30 8.40
N MET A 798 34.01 -0.12 9.47
CA MET A 798 33.15 -1.31 9.46
C MET A 798 31.98 -1.17 8.48
N LEU A 799 31.35 0.00 8.45
CA LEU A 799 30.25 0.27 7.52
C LEU A 799 30.72 0.30 6.07
N LEU A 800 31.89 0.88 5.76
CA LEU A 800 32.45 0.84 4.41
C LEU A 800 32.82 -0.58 4.00
N TYR A 801 33.40 -1.38 4.92
CA TYR A 801 33.64 -2.80 4.66
C TYR A 801 32.33 -3.53 4.33
N ARG A 802 31.27 -3.33 5.12
CA ARG A 802 29.96 -3.92 4.87
C ARG A 802 29.39 -3.45 3.52
N ALA A 803 29.41 -2.16 3.23
CA ALA A 803 28.95 -1.57 1.98
C ALA A 803 29.65 -2.16 0.74
N LEU A 804 30.98 -2.41 0.82
CA LEU A 804 31.72 -3.07 -0.25
C LEU A 804 31.31 -4.53 -0.41
N THR A 805 31.09 -5.27 0.68
CA THR A 805 30.63 -6.66 0.61
C THR A 805 29.21 -6.78 0.05
N THR A 806 28.31 -5.84 0.39
CA THR A 806 26.96 -5.81 -0.15
C THR A 806 26.94 -5.33 -1.60
N ALA A 807 27.81 -4.39 -1.98
CA ALA A 807 28.00 -3.99 -3.38
C ALA A 807 28.49 -5.16 -4.25
N ALA A 808 29.42 -5.97 -3.75
CA ALA A 808 29.88 -7.18 -4.43
C ALA A 808 28.75 -8.21 -4.64
N PHE A 809 27.78 -8.25 -3.73
CA PHE A 809 26.59 -9.09 -3.88
C PHE A 809 25.61 -8.53 -4.91
N LEU A 810 25.35 -7.21 -4.90
CA LEU A 810 24.37 -6.57 -5.76
C LEU A 810 24.84 -6.42 -7.21
N SER A 811 26.15 -6.24 -7.43
CA SER A 811 26.68 -5.92 -8.77
C SER A 811 26.30 -6.91 -9.88
N PRO A 812 26.26 -8.24 -9.67
CA PRO A 812 25.84 -9.17 -10.71
C PRO A 812 24.36 -9.04 -11.11
N TYR A 813 23.51 -8.50 -10.22
CA TYR A 813 22.08 -8.26 -10.50
C TYR A 813 21.88 -6.89 -11.16
N ALA A 814 22.60 -5.88 -10.68
CA ALA A 814 22.42 -4.50 -11.13
C ALA A 814 23.12 -4.16 -12.45
N ASP A 815 24.31 -4.72 -12.68
CA ASP A 815 25.08 -4.51 -13.91
C ASP A 815 25.93 -5.75 -14.24
N PRO A 816 25.34 -6.80 -14.84
CA PRO A 816 26.03 -8.06 -15.11
C PRO A 816 27.18 -7.93 -16.12
N ASN A 817 27.30 -6.80 -16.83
CA ASN A 817 28.30 -6.58 -17.87
C ASN A 817 29.54 -5.82 -17.36
N THR A 818 29.46 -5.20 -16.18
CA THR A 818 30.56 -4.42 -15.60
C THR A 818 31.15 -5.15 -14.38
N GLN A 819 32.40 -5.60 -14.49
CA GLN A 819 33.11 -6.28 -13.40
C GLN A 819 33.92 -5.30 -12.56
N THR A 820 33.26 -4.52 -11.70
CA THR A 820 33.96 -3.80 -10.62
C THR A 820 34.27 -4.78 -9.49
N ASN A 821 35.55 -4.93 -9.14
CA ASN A 821 35.99 -5.94 -8.16
C ASN A 821 35.86 -5.45 -6.70
N TYR A 822 34.62 -5.24 -6.25
CA TYR A 822 34.32 -4.85 -4.87
C TYR A 822 34.81 -5.87 -3.83
N THR A 823 34.86 -7.16 -4.17
CA THR A 823 35.40 -8.23 -3.31
C THR A 823 36.87 -8.01 -2.97
N ALA A 824 37.69 -7.62 -3.96
CA ALA A 824 39.10 -7.32 -3.73
C ALA A 824 39.29 -6.06 -2.87
N LEU A 825 38.49 -5.02 -3.11
CA LEU A 825 38.50 -3.80 -2.30
C LEU A 825 38.12 -4.08 -0.84
N ALA A 826 37.03 -4.83 -0.61
CA ALA A 826 36.60 -5.23 0.73
C ALA A 826 37.69 -6.05 1.45
N SER A 827 38.37 -6.94 0.73
CA SER A 827 39.45 -7.77 1.28
C SER A 827 40.69 -6.94 1.67
N SER A 828 41.05 -5.96 0.84
CA SER A 828 42.13 -5.00 1.14
C SER A 828 41.79 -4.16 2.38
N LEU A 829 40.60 -3.55 2.39
CA LEU A 829 40.13 -2.73 3.50
C LEU A 829 40.07 -3.54 4.81
N ARG A 830 39.55 -4.77 4.77
CA ARG A 830 39.56 -5.70 5.92
C ARG A 830 40.95 -5.85 6.53
N THR A 831 41.96 -6.06 5.68
CA THR A 831 43.35 -6.24 6.12
C THR A 831 43.88 -4.97 6.79
N SER A 832 43.62 -3.81 6.20
CA SER A 832 44.00 -2.50 6.75
C SER A 832 43.32 -2.21 8.07
N ILE A 833 42.03 -2.53 8.21
CA ILE A 833 41.29 -2.33 9.46
C ILE A 833 41.88 -3.20 10.57
N ILE A 834 42.10 -4.50 10.33
CA ILE A 834 42.72 -5.39 11.33
C ILE A 834 44.10 -4.88 11.72
N THR A 835 44.89 -4.40 10.77
CA THR A 835 46.25 -3.90 11.03
C THR A 835 46.26 -2.63 11.88
N ASN A 836 45.37 -1.69 11.60
CA ASN A 836 45.40 -0.36 12.22
C ASN A 836 44.56 -0.27 13.51
N LEU A 837 43.49 -1.07 13.62
CA LEU A 837 42.45 -0.87 14.64
C LEU A 837 42.32 -2.02 15.64
N TYR A 838 42.68 -3.26 15.28
CA TYR A 838 42.60 -4.38 16.23
C TYR A 838 43.80 -4.38 17.20
N ASP A 839 43.54 -4.32 18.50
CA ASP A 839 44.56 -4.51 19.53
C ASP A 839 44.59 -5.99 19.97
N PRO A 840 45.59 -6.79 19.56
CA PRO A 840 45.66 -8.19 19.92
C PRO A 840 45.93 -8.44 21.42
N SER A 841 46.51 -7.45 22.11
CA SER A 841 46.84 -7.53 23.54
C SER A 841 45.60 -7.32 24.40
N PHE A 842 44.74 -6.39 24.01
CA PHE A 842 43.45 -6.16 24.66
C PHE A 842 42.37 -7.15 24.19
N GLY A 843 42.41 -7.53 22.91
CA GLY A 843 41.46 -8.47 22.30
C GLY A 843 40.21 -7.80 21.71
N ALA A 844 40.27 -6.51 21.37
CA ALA A 844 39.17 -5.75 20.77
C ALA A 844 39.69 -4.70 19.77
N LEU A 845 38.80 -4.18 18.92
CA LEU A 845 39.10 -3.02 18.07
C LEU A 845 39.06 -1.75 18.90
N LYS A 846 40.09 -0.91 18.72
CA LYS A 846 40.13 0.47 19.20
C LYS A 846 39.20 1.35 18.36
N ASP A 847 38.75 2.44 18.95
CA ASP A 847 37.89 3.40 18.29
C ASP A 847 38.56 4.05 17.06
N SER A 848 39.83 4.41 17.20
CA SER A 848 40.69 4.92 16.14
C SER A 848 42.13 4.45 16.41
N PRO A 849 43.08 4.61 15.46
CA PRO A 849 44.43 4.07 15.61
C PRO A 849 45.15 4.50 16.91
N ASN A 850 44.89 5.72 17.38
CA ASN A 850 45.50 6.31 18.58
C ASN A 850 44.58 6.31 19.81
N SER A 851 43.38 5.75 19.71
CA SER A 851 42.42 5.75 20.80
C SER A 851 42.76 4.69 21.87
N THR A 852 42.39 5.00 23.12
CA THR A 852 42.36 4.03 24.22
C THR A 852 40.95 3.49 24.50
N LEU A 853 39.95 4.02 23.78
CA LEU A 853 38.58 3.56 23.81
C LEU A 853 38.41 2.35 22.90
N TYR A 854 37.71 1.35 23.40
CA TYR A 854 37.23 0.21 22.62
C TYR A 854 35.71 0.35 22.57
N PRO A 855 35.10 0.67 21.41
CA PRO A 855 33.67 0.96 21.37
C PRO A 855 32.86 -0.33 21.16
N GLN A 856 31.63 -0.35 21.65
CA GLN A 856 30.71 -1.46 21.45
C GLN A 856 30.36 -1.60 19.96
N ASP A 857 30.04 -0.49 19.28
CA ASP A 857 29.58 -0.47 17.89
C ASP A 857 30.52 -1.19 16.90
N ALA A 858 31.79 -0.79 16.82
CA ALA A 858 32.74 -1.35 15.87
C ALA A 858 33.09 -2.80 16.20
N ASN A 859 33.11 -3.17 17.48
CA ASN A 859 33.37 -4.54 17.91
C ASN A 859 32.19 -5.47 17.61
N SER A 860 30.95 -5.01 17.79
CA SER A 860 29.74 -5.72 17.37
C SER A 860 29.71 -5.88 15.85
N MET A 861 29.92 -4.80 15.09
CA MET A 861 29.95 -4.84 13.62
C MET A 861 31.07 -5.72 13.08
N ALA A 862 32.25 -5.75 13.70
CA ALA A 862 33.36 -6.59 13.27
C ALA A 862 32.99 -8.08 13.26
N LEU A 863 32.18 -8.52 14.21
CA LEU A 863 31.71 -9.89 14.28
C LEU A 863 30.49 -10.13 13.38
N ALA A 864 29.48 -9.25 13.46
CA ALA A 864 28.26 -9.36 12.66
C ALA A 864 28.56 -9.35 11.14
N PHE A 865 29.51 -8.52 10.71
CA PHE A 865 29.92 -8.41 9.30
C PHE A 865 31.03 -9.40 8.91
N SER A 866 31.39 -10.34 9.79
CA SER A 866 32.39 -11.39 9.52
C SER A 866 33.79 -10.87 9.18
N LEU A 867 34.22 -9.76 9.81
CA LEU A 867 35.58 -9.24 9.70
C LEU A 867 36.62 -10.27 10.20
N PHE A 868 36.27 -11.09 11.19
CA PHE A 868 37.07 -12.22 11.63
C PHE A 868 36.38 -13.55 11.30
N PRO A 869 37.13 -14.62 11.02
CA PRO A 869 36.53 -15.95 10.93
C PRO A 869 35.81 -16.30 12.25
N PRO A 870 34.60 -16.89 12.22
CA PRO A 870 33.79 -17.15 13.42
C PRO A 870 34.52 -17.88 14.55
N ASN A 871 35.33 -18.89 14.20
CA ASN A 871 36.05 -19.73 15.16
C ASN A 871 37.47 -19.23 15.47
N SER A 872 37.81 -18.00 15.10
CA SER A 872 39.13 -17.44 15.36
C SER A 872 39.29 -16.97 16.81
N THR A 873 40.53 -17.00 17.32
CA THR A 873 40.86 -16.46 18.65
C THR A 873 40.46 -14.99 18.78
N ALA A 874 40.59 -14.20 17.71
CA ALA A 874 40.18 -12.79 17.70
C ALA A 874 38.66 -12.64 17.88
N ALA A 875 37.86 -13.40 17.14
CA ALA A 875 36.40 -13.37 17.26
C ALA A 875 35.93 -13.76 18.68
N SER A 876 36.51 -14.82 19.26
CA SER A 876 36.22 -15.24 20.64
C SER A 876 36.59 -14.18 21.69
N LYS A 877 37.74 -13.51 21.53
CA LYS A 877 38.17 -12.41 22.41
C LYS A 877 37.25 -11.21 22.32
N ILE A 878 36.88 -10.78 21.11
CA ILE A 878 35.97 -9.64 20.89
C ILE A 878 34.60 -9.93 21.51
N SER A 879 34.03 -11.12 21.26
CA SER A 879 32.75 -11.49 21.86
C SER A 879 32.82 -11.50 23.39
N SER A 880 33.93 -11.96 23.97
CA SER A 880 34.12 -11.93 25.43
C SER A 880 34.32 -10.52 25.99
N TYR A 881 34.95 -9.64 25.22
CA TYR A 881 35.05 -8.22 25.55
C TYR A 881 33.67 -7.54 25.56
N LEU A 882 32.82 -7.79 24.56
CA LEU A 882 31.46 -7.23 24.51
C LEU A 882 30.64 -7.60 25.77
N VAL A 883 30.73 -8.85 26.21
CA VAL A 883 30.10 -9.31 27.48
C VAL A 883 30.61 -8.55 28.70
N SER A 884 31.87 -8.11 28.71
CA SER A 884 32.42 -7.35 29.84
C SER A 884 31.76 -5.98 30.03
N ASN A 885 31.04 -5.47 29.01
CA ASN A 885 30.28 -4.23 29.10
C ASN A 885 28.87 -4.43 29.69
N TRP A 886 28.43 -5.67 29.90
CA TRP A 886 27.05 -5.95 30.33
C TRP A 886 26.78 -5.49 31.77
N THR A 887 25.65 -4.82 31.94
CA THR A 887 25.04 -4.51 33.23
C THR A 887 23.79 -5.40 33.43
N PRO A 888 23.15 -5.37 34.62
CA PRO A 888 21.92 -6.14 34.86
C PRO A 888 20.75 -5.83 33.92
N ILE A 889 20.81 -4.71 33.17
CA ILE A 889 19.74 -4.25 32.30
C ILE A 889 20.22 -3.97 30.86
N GLY A 890 21.42 -4.44 30.48
CA GLY A 890 21.98 -4.30 29.13
C GLY A 890 23.39 -3.72 29.10
N PRO A 891 24.04 -3.65 27.93
CA PRO A 891 25.44 -3.24 27.81
C PRO A 891 25.61 -1.73 28.00
N ALA A 892 26.51 -1.33 28.88
CA ALA A 892 26.95 0.06 28.99
C ALA A 892 27.83 0.40 27.77
N SER A 893 27.40 1.32 26.92
CA SER A 893 28.13 1.67 25.69
C SER A 893 29.38 2.50 26.02
N PRO A 894 30.61 1.99 25.77
CA PRO A 894 31.84 2.73 26.09
C PRO A 894 31.97 4.08 25.37
N GLU A 895 31.51 4.14 24.12
CA GLU A 895 31.49 5.34 23.26
C GLU A 895 30.41 6.36 23.62
N LEU A 896 29.48 5.96 24.50
CA LEU A 896 28.42 6.80 25.04
C LEU A 896 28.19 6.46 26.53
N PRO A 897 29.15 6.83 27.41
CA PRO A 897 29.17 6.37 28.79
C PRO A 897 27.85 6.59 29.54
N GLY A 898 27.44 5.60 30.33
CA GLY A 898 26.22 5.65 31.15
C GLY A 898 24.91 5.37 30.40
N ASN A 899 24.97 5.14 29.09
CA ASN A 899 23.81 4.83 28.26
C ASN A 899 23.83 3.36 27.84
N ILE A 900 22.64 2.80 27.66
CA ILE A 900 22.40 1.52 27.01
C ILE A 900 21.78 1.82 25.66
N SER A 901 22.43 1.33 24.60
CA SER A 901 21.97 1.51 23.22
C SER A 901 21.40 0.20 22.66
N PRO A 902 20.07 0.03 22.62
CA PRO A 902 19.43 -1.06 21.92
C PRO A 902 19.77 -1.13 20.42
N PHE A 903 20.11 -0.01 19.78
CA PHE A 903 20.58 0.01 18.40
C PHE A 903 21.87 -0.81 18.23
N ILE A 904 22.90 -0.46 18.99
CA ILE A 904 24.18 -1.17 18.93
C ILE A 904 24.06 -2.60 19.48
N SER A 905 23.23 -2.78 20.51
CA SER A 905 22.97 -4.09 21.08
C SER A 905 22.24 -5.03 20.11
N SER A 906 21.41 -4.51 19.21
CA SER A 906 20.81 -5.28 18.12
C SER A 906 21.88 -5.89 17.20
N ILE A 907 22.93 -5.13 16.90
CA ILE A 907 24.08 -5.60 16.11
C ILE A 907 24.93 -6.58 16.94
N GLU A 908 25.02 -6.37 18.26
CA GLU A 908 25.70 -7.30 19.17
C GLU A 908 25.02 -8.68 19.23
N LEU A 909 23.69 -8.76 19.08
CA LEU A 909 23.00 -10.05 18.95
C LEU A 909 23.53 -10.83 17.74
N GLU A 910 23.58 -10.18 16.58
CA GLU A 910 24.14 -10.77 15.36
C GLU A 910 25.60 -11.19 15.55
N ALA A 911 26.39 -10.38 16.26
CA ALA A 911 27.79 -10.68 16.57
C ALA A 911 27.95 -12.01 17.33
N HIS A 912 27.17 -12.20 18.40
CA HIS A 912 27.24 -13.41 19.23
C HIS A 912 26.72 -14.63 18.47
N PHE A 913 25.63 -14.52 17.72
CA PHE A 913 25.14 -15.60 16.87
C PHE A 913 26.14 -15.98 15.78
N ALA A 914 26.68 -15.01 15.03
CA ALA A 914 27.61 -15.24 13.93
C ALA A 914 28.94 -15.87 14.37
N THR A 915 29.29 -15.75 15.65
CA THR A 915 30.53 -16.30 16.23
C THR A 915 30.33 -17.56 17.07
N GLY A 916 29.13 -18.13 17.07
CA GLY A 916 28.84 -19.41 17.74
C GLY A 916 28.65 -19.29 19.24
N TYR A 917 28.20 -18.13 19.74
CA TYR A 917 27.81 -17.91 21.13
C TYR A 917 26.32 -17.53 21.26
N PRO A 918 25.38 -18.36 20.77
CA PRO A 918 23.94 -18.08 20.85
C PRO A 918 23.45 -17.76 22.26
N GLU A 919 24.08 -18.38 23.26
CA GLU A 919 23.64 -18.29 24.65
C GLU A 919 23.88 -16.87 25.17
N ARG A 920 24.90 -16.18 24.64
CA ARG A 920 25.13 -14.76 24.91
C ARG A 920 24.05 -13.90 24.26
N ALA A 921 23.69 -14.18 23.01
CA ALA A 921 22.63 -13.44 22.32
C ALA A 921 21.28 -13.58 23.05
N LEU A 922 20.86 -14.81 23.37
CA LEU A 922 19.61 -15.07 24.08
C LEU A 922 19.60 -14.43 25.48
N GLN A 923 20.70 -14.54 26.24
CA GLN A 923 20.83 -13.86 27.53
C GLN A 923 20.74 -12.33 27.38
N LEU A 924 21.35 -11.75 26.35
CA LEU A 924 21.28 -10.31 26.10
C LEU A 924 19.85 -9.87 25.75
N ILE A 925 19.10 -10.69 24.99
CA ILE A 925 17.67 -10.45 24.71
C ILE A 925 16.87 -10.35 26.02
N HIS A 926 17.04 -11.33 26.92
CA HIS A 926 16.39 -11.33 28.24
C HIS A 926 16.80 -10.13 29.10
N THR A 927 18.08 -9.77 29.07
CA THR A 927 18.64 -8.76 29.97
C THR A 927 18.21 -7.35 29.56
N LEU A 928 18.28 -7.01 28.27
CA LEU A 928 18.02 -5.65 27.79
C LEU A 928 16.54 -5.45 27.44
N TRP A 929 16.00 -6.29 26.55
CA TRP A 929 14.61 -6.15 26.09
C TRP A 929 13.63 -6.75 27.07
N GLY A 930 13.99 -7.84 27.74
CA GLY A 930 13.18 -8.44 28.80
C GLY A 930 13.00 -7.49 29.99
N TRP A 931 14.07 -6.82 30.43
CA TRP A 931 13.95 -5.78 31.46
C TRP A 931 13.00 -4.66 31.03
N TYR A 932 13.12 -4.15 29.80
CA TYR A 932 12.29 -3.06 29.32
C TYR A 932 10.81 -3.44 29.21
N ILE A 933 10.49 -4.57 28.56
CA ILE A 933 9.10 -4.95 28.28
C ILE A 933 8.31 -5.30 29.54
N ASP A 934 9.00 -5.73 30.61
CA ASP A 934 8.41 -5.99 31.92
C ASP A 934 8.49 -4.78 32.87
N HIS A 935 9.08 -3.67 32.43
CA HIS A 935 9.18 -2.47 33.25
C HIS A 935 7.80 -1.78 33.34
N PRO A 936 7.26 -1.53 34.56
CA PRO A 936 5.88 -1.04 34.73
C PRO A 936 5.64 0.40 34.23
N ASN A 937 6.72 1.14 33.97
CA ASN A 937 6.65 2.48 33.38
C ASN A 937 6.88 2.49 31.85
N GLY A 938 7.25 1.36 31.26
CA GLY A 938 7.43 1.24 29.81
C GLY A 938 6.09 1.11 29.08
N THR A 939 6.16 0.88 27.78
CA THR A 939 4.95 0.69 26.94
C THR A 939 4.38 -0.71 27.06
N GLU A 940 5.18 -1.70 27.45
CA GLU A 940 4.85 -3.14 27.50
C GLU A 940 4.50 -3.77 26.13
N SER A 941 4.53 -3.00 25.04
CA SER A 941 4.14 -3.45 23.70
C SER A 941 5.14 -3.13 22.60
N THR A 942 6.12 -2.26 22.85
CA THR A 942 7.12 -1.80 21.86
C THR A 942 8.55 -1.97 22.38
N VAL A 943 9.55 -1.55 21.61
CA VAL A 943 10.97 -1.53 22.01
C VAL A 943 11.54 -0.11 22.01
N PRO A 944 12.38 0.25 23.00
CA PRO A 944 12.74 1.63 23.26
C PRO A 944 13.90 2.08 22.39
N GLU A 945 14.05 3.39 22.30
CA GLU A 945 15.21 4.00 21.69
C GLU A 945 16.49 3.73 22.50
N GLY A 946 16.42 3.89 23.82
CA GLY A 946 17.53 3.68 24.74
C GLY A 946 17.19 4.15 26.14
N TYR A 947 18.07 3.88 27.09
CA TYR A 947 17.89 4.27 28.50
C TYR A 947 19.24 4.33 29.22
N LEU A 948 19.25 4.78 30.48
CA LEU A 948 20.45 4.88 31.29
C LEU A 948 20.73 3.58 32.05
N VAL A 949 22.02 3.31 32.32
CA VAL A 949 22.48 2.12 33.07
C VAL A 949 21.96 2.05 34.52
N ASN A 950 21.42 3.16 35.04
CA ASN A 950 20.81 3.23 36.37
C ASN A 950 19.30 2.86 36.36
N GLY A 951 18.74 2.50 35.21
CA GLY A 951 17.34 2.11 35.04
C GLY A 951 16.35 3.26 34.88
N THR A 952 16.81 4.51 34.83
CA THR A 952 15.92 5.64 34.52
C THR A 952 15.83 5.88 33.03
N TRP A 953 14.65 6.32 32.59
CA TRP A 953 14.48 6.89 31.26
C TRP A 953 15.35 8.12 31.09
N GLY A 954 16.03 8.18 29.96
CA GLY A 954 17.06 9.16 29.69
C GLY A 954 18.02 8.59 28.67
N TYR A 955 18.43 9.42 27.74
CA TYR A 955 19.37 9.00 26.73
C TYR A 955 20.09 10.24 26.24
N ARG A 956 21.42 10.18 26.21
CA ARG A 956 22.30 11.19 25.61
C ARG A 956 22.01 12.65 26.06
N GLY A 957 22.58 13.04 27.20
CA GLY A 957 22.53 14.39 27.84
C GLY A 957 22.13 15.61 27.00
N ASP A 958 23.05 16.54 26.73
CA ASP A 958 22.79 17.83 26.07
C ASP A 958 22.73 17.77 24.53
N ARG A 959 23.33 16.73 23.93
CA ARG A 959 23.46 16.58 22.47
C ARG A 959 22.19 16.01 21.83
N GLY A 960 21.17 16.83 21.74
CA GLY A 960 19.89 16.53 21.07
C GLY A 960 18.71 16.32 22.04
N TYR A 961 18.96 15.81 23.25
CA TYR A 961 17.91 15.48 24.22
C TYR A 961 17.79 16.51 25.34
N ARG A 962 18.81 17.35 25.55
CA ARG A 962 18.77 18.50 26.47
C ARG A 962 18.45 18.10 27.92
N TYR A 963 18.87 16.90 28.32
CA TYR A 963 18.53 16.27 29.61
C TYR A 963 17.02 16.15 29.85
N ASP A 964 16.24 16.06 28.78
CA ASP A 964 14.81 15.81 28.84
C ASP A 964 14.52 14.34 28.57
N PRO A 965 14.21 13.56 29.61
CA PRO A 965 14.02 12.14 29.46
C PRO A 965 12.65 11.80 28.81
N THR A 966 11.73 12.78 28.70
CA THR A 966 10.44 12.62 27.99
C THR A 966 10.61 12.63 26.47
N TYR A 967 11.74 13.15 25.97
CA TYR A 967 12.04 13.17 24.53
C TYR A 967 12.45 11.79 24.02
N VAL A 968 13.01 10.92 24.86
CA VAL A 968 13.41 9.55 24.47
C VAL A 968 12.19 8.78 23.94
N SER A 969 12.32 8.14 22.77
CA SER A 969 11.21 7.37 22.19
C SER A 969 11.10 5.99 22.86
N HIS A 970 9.89 5.56 23.15
CA HIS A 970 9.60 4.22 23.65
C HIS A 970 9.11 3.25 22.55
N ALA A 971 8.99 3.74 21.32
CA ALA A 971 8.80 2.96 20.11
C ALA A 971 9.81 3.40 19.03
N HIS A 972 10.93 2.67 18.89
CA HIS A 972 12.00 3.01 17.96
C HIS A 972 12.51 1.79 17.17
N GLY A 973 12.49 1.89 15.84
CA GLY A 973 12.67 0.75 14.93
C GLY A 973 14.07 0.14 15.00
N TRP A 974 15.07 0.95 15.35
CA TRP A 974 16.46 0.51 15.50
C TRP A 974 16.71 -0.50 16.64
N SER A 975 15.71 -0.73 17.49
CA SER A 975 15.75 -1.59 18.68
C SER A 975 15.08 -2.93 18.40
N SER A 976 14.57 -3.13 17.17
CA SER A 976 13.84 -4.32 16.76
C SER A 976 14.70 -5.54 16.48
N GLY A 977 16.03 -5.48 16.70
CA GLY A 977 16.98 -6.56 16.40
C GLY A 977 16.63 -7.96 16.92
N PRO A 978 16.00 -8.15 18.10
CA PRO A 978 15.52 -9.48 18.51
C PRO A 978 14.57 -10.11 17.49
N THR A 979 13.77 -9.31 16.78
CA THR A 979 12.79 -9.77 15.78
C THR A 979 13.48 -10.49 14.63
N SER A 980 14.48 -9.88 14.00
CA SER A 980 15.25 -10.53 12.94
C SER A 980 16.12 -11.65 13.49
N THR A 981 16.79 -11.43 14.61
CA THR A 981 17.82 -12.38 15.08
C THR A 981 17.26 -13.68 15.63
N LEU A 982 16.09 -13.66 16.27
CA LEU A 982 15.40 -14.88 16.69
C LEU A 982 14.94 -15.72 15.49
N THR A 983 14.48 -15.09 14.41
CA THR A 983 14.09 -15.79 13.17
C THR A 983 15.31 -16.29 12.39
N GLU A 984 16.24 -15.39 12.06
CA GLU A 984 17.32 -15.66 11.12
C GLU A 984 18.49 -16.44 11.73
N TYR A 985 18.72 -16.30 13.03
CA TYR A 985 19.86 -16.94 13.71
C TYR A 985 19.40 -17.97 14.75
N ALA A 986 18.48 -17.66 15.66
CA ALA A 986 18.09 -18.62 16.71
C ALA A 986 17.36 -19.85 16.12
N VAL A 987 16.28 -19.63 15.36
CA VAL A 987 15.66 -20.68 14.52
C VAL A 987 16.58 -21.03 13.35
N GLY A 988 17.30 -20.03 12.83
CA GLY A 988 18.30 -20.20 11.79
C GLY A 988 17.74 -20.16 10.38
N LEU A 989 16.48 -19.72 10.20
CA LEU A 989 15.82 -19.63 8.90
C LEU A 989 16.14 -18.28 8.25
N ARG A 990 17.01 -18.29 7.24
CA ARG A 990 17.51 -17.07 6.61
C ARG A 990 17.56 -17.17 5.09
N VAL A 991 17.23 -16.08 4.39
CA VAL A 991 17.44 -15.98 2.94
C VAL A 991 18.91 -15.65 2.63
N THR A 992 19.49 -16.32 1.63
CA THR A 992 20.89 -16.09 1.21
C THR A 992 21.02 -15.62 -0.23
N LYS A 993 19.93 -15.63 -0.99
CA LYS A 993 19.76 -15.04 -2.32
C LYS A 993 18.42 -14.31 -2.43
N PRO A 994 18.22 -13.45 -3.45
CA PRO A 994 17.00 -12.66 -3.60
C PRO A 994 15.72 -13.48 -3.48
N ARG A 995 14.74 -12.94 -2.74
CA ARG A 995 13.45 -13.56 -2.36
C ARG A 995 13.53 -14.93 -1.69
N GLY A 996 14.70 -15.40 -1.31
CA GLY A 996 14.89 -16.75 -0.76
C GLY A 996 15.01 -17.84 -1.83
N ALA A 997 15.41 -17.51 -3.06
CA ALA A 997 15.75 -18.50 -4.08
C ALA A 997 16.79 -19.53 -3.55
N GLU A 998 17.72 -19.05 -2.73
CA GLU A 998 18.48 -19.87 -1.79
C GLU A 998 18.24 -19.39 -0.36
N TRP A 999 18.20 -20.34 0.57
CA TRP A 999 17.98 -20.12 1.98
C TRP A 999 18.87 -21.05 2.81
N SER A 1000 19.02 -20.74 4.10
CA SER A 1000 19.67 -21.61 5.07
C SER A 1000 18.74 -21.91 6.25
N LEU A 1001 18.91 -23.10 6.83
CA LEU A 1001 18.35 -23.48 8.11
C LEU A 1001 19.48 -23.94 9.03
N LYS A 1002 19.87 -23.08 9.96
CA LYS A 1002 20.96 -23.31 10.92
C LYS A 1002 20.54 -22.96 12.34
N PRO A 1003 19.75 -23.81 13.03
CA PRO A 1003 19.38 -23.57 14.41
C PRO A 1003 20.63 -23.32 15.26
N ALA A 1004 20.64 -22.25 16.06
CA ALA A 1004 21.88 -21.86 16.73
C ALA A 1004 22.24 -22.75 17.92
N THR A 1005 21.23 -23.19 18.68
CA THR A 1005 21.39 -24.02 19.89
C THR A 1005 20.16 -24.89 20.10
N PHE A 1006 20.32 -25.97 20.85
CA PHE A 1006 19.24 -26.82 21.36
C PHE A 1006 19.25 -26.93 22.90
N SER A 1007 20.20 -26.25 23.54
CA SER A 1007 20.57 -26.47 24.95
C SER A 1007 20.33 -25.27 25.85
N PHE A 1008 19.80 -24.16 25.31
CA PHE A 1008 19.45 -23.00 26.12
C PHE A 1008 18.18 -23.29 26.93
N ASP A 1009 18.25 -23.03 28.24
CA ASP A 1009 17.15 -23.31 29.16
C ASP A 1009 15.89 -22.50 28.78
N GLY A 1010 14.72 -23.14 28.80
CA GLY A 1010 13.48 -22.54 28.31
C GLY A 1010 13.34 -22.42 26.78
N PHE A 1011 14.36 -22.76 25.98
CA PHE A 1011 14.35 -22.66 24.51
C PHE A 1011 14.49 -24.03 23.80
N GLY A 1012 13.80 -25.05 24.32
CA GLY A 1012 13.80 -26.41 23.76
C GLY A 1012 12.95 -26.58 22.50
N GLN A 1013 12.13 -25.58 22.15
CA GLN A 1013 11.35 -25.57 20.92
C GLN A 1013 11.28 -24.16 20.36
N ALA A 1014 11.48 -24.01 19.05
CA ALA A 1014 11.25 -22.75 18.36
C ALA A 1014 10.85 -22.98 16.89
N GLU A 1015 9.95 -22.16 16.40
CA GLU A 1015 9.57 -22.08 15.00
C GLU A 1015 9.40 -20.62 14.57
N ALA A 1016 9.68 -20.36 13.30
CA ALA A 1016 9.48 -19.06 12.70
C ALA A 1016 9.12 -19.21 11.23
N GLY A 1017 8.46 -18.20 10.69
CA GLY A 1017 8.21 -18.11 9.27
C GLY A 1017 8.02 -16.69 8.80
N PHE A 1018 8.23 -16.49 7.50
CA PHE A 1018 8.01 -15.23 6.81
C PHE A 1018 7.66 -15.50 5.34
N THR A 1019 7.05 -14.51 4.69
CA THR A 1019 6.66 -14.58 3.29
C THR A 1019 7.54 -13.69 2.44
N THR A 1020 7.98 -14.20 1.29
CA THR A 1020 8.60 -13.39 0.23
C THR A 1020 7.73 -13.48 -1.03
N GLY A 1021 8.13 -12.80 -2.10
CA GLY A 1021 7.48 -12.96 -3.40
C GLY A 1021 7.52 -14.39 -3.97
N LEU A 1022 8.30 -15.32 -3.41
CA LEU A 1022 8.30 -16.74 -3.80
C LEU A 1022 7.31 -17.60 -2.99
N GLY A 1023 6.72 -17.05 -1.92
CA GLY A 1023 5.80 -17.74 -1.04
C GLY A 1023 6.29 -17.82 0.40
N ARG A 1024 5.71 -18.76 1.15
CA ARG A 1024 5.91 -18.92 2.60
C ARG A 1024 7.16 -19.75 2.90
N PHE A 1025 8.03 -19.21 3.74
CA PHE A 1025 9.16 -19.92 4.36
C PHE A 1025 8.80 -20.14 5.82
N ARG A 1026 8.87 -21.38 6.29
CA ARG A 1026 8.84 -21.67 7.72
C ARG A 1026 9.79 -22.80 8.07
N ALA A 1027 10.32 -22.74 9.28
CA ALA A 1027 11.14 -23.80 9.83
C ALA A 1027 11.08 -23.75 11.36
N GLY A 1028 11.47 -24.85 11.98
CA GLY A 1028 11.54 -24.93 13.42
C GLY A 1028 12.20 -26.20 13.89
N PHE A 1029 12.43 -26.25 15.19
CA PHE A 1029 12.96 -27.41 15.88
C PHE A 1029 12.22 -27.66 17.20
N ALA A 1030 12.21 -28.91 17.65
CA ALA A 1030 11.70 -29.33 18.94
C ALA A 1030 12.60 -30.41 19.53
N VAL A 1031 12.99 -30.25 20.80
CA VAL A 1031 13.78 -31.20 21.57
C VAL A 1031 12.85 -32.07 22.41
N GLU A 1032 12.81 -33.37 22.13
CA GLU A 1032 11.96 -34.34 22.83
C GLU A 1032 12.74 -35.64 23.08
N ASN A 1033 12.73 -36.14 24.33
CA ASN A 1033 13.29 -37.46 24.69
C ASN A 1033 14.78 -37.68 24.28
N GLY A 1034 15.61 -36.64 24.26
CA GLY A 1034 17.02 -36.74 23.82
C GLY A 1034 17.20 -36.75 22.29
N GLU A 1035 16.15 -36.42 21.54
CA GLU A 1035 16.19 -36.22 20.09
C GLU A 1035 15.74 -34.79 19.75
N VAL A 1036 16.35 -34.19 18.72
CA VAL A 1036 15.86 -32.96 18.10
C VAL A 1036 15.22 -33.29 16.78
N ARG A 1037 13.96 -32.91 16.63
CA ARG A 1037 13.29 -32.85 15.34
C ARG A 1037 13.44 -31.46 14.76
N VAL A 1038 14.07 -31.36 13.59
CA VAL A 1038 14.16 -30.12 12.81
C VAL A 1038 13.28 -30.27 11.57
N SER A 1039 12.45 -29.28 11.27
CA SER A 1039 11.54 -29.31 10.13
C SER A 1039 11.52 -28.01 9.36
N TRP A 1040 11.18 -28.08 8.08
CA TRP A 1040 11.01 -26.92 7.21
C TRP A 1040 9.90 -27.15 6.19
N ASP A 1041 9.34 -26.05 5.73
CA ASP A 1041 8.38 -25.97 4.65
C ASP A 1041 8.64 -24.66 3.91
N THR A 1042 9.32 -24.77 2.78
CA THR A 1042 9.72 -23.62 1.94
C THR A 1042 9.17 -23.78 0.52
N PRO A 1043 9.11 -22.71 -0.29
CA PRO A 1043 8.53 -22.81 -1.62
C PRO A 1043 9.29 -23.81 -2.51
N ARG A 1044 8.55 -24.63 -3.27
CA ARG A 1044 9.16 -25.54 -4.26
C ARG A 1044 9.92 -24.73 -5.32
N GLY A 1045 11.07 -25.24 -5.76
CA GLY A 1045 11.96 -24.54 -6.70
C GLY A 1045 13.01 -23.65 -6.04
N THR A 1046 12.94 -23.46 -4.72
CA THR A 1046 14.04 -22.89 -3.93
C THR A 1046 15.04 -23.97 -3.53
N ARG A 1047 16.20 -23.57 -3.00
CA ARG A 1047 17.24 -24.49 -2.51
C ARG A 1047 17.76 -24.09 -1.13
N GLY A 1048 17.77 -25.03 -0.20
CA GLY A 1048 18.14 -24.80 1.21
C GLY A 1048 19.47 -25.42 1.61
N TRP A 1049 20.28 -24.72 2.40
CA TRP A 1049 21.41 -25.31 3.12
C TRP A 1049 21.03 -25.57 4.59
N VAL A 1050 20.88 -26.84 4.95
CA VAL A 1050 20.50 -27.27 6.30
C VAL A 1050 21.72 -27.77 7.05
N GLU A 1051 22.05 -27.14 8.18
CA GLU A 1051 23.22 -27.46 9.00
C GLU A 1051 22.86 -27.35 10.48
N LEU A 1052 22.98 -28.45 11.22
CA LEU A 1052 22.61 -28.51 12.63
C LEU A 1052 23.84 -28.34 13.52
N PRO A 1053 23.71 -27.81 14.75
CA PRO A 1053 24.79 -27.75 15.73
C PRO A 1053 25.56 -29.08 15.83
N GLY A 1054 26.88 -29.03 15.62
CA GLY A 1054 27.76 -30.21 15.66
C GLY A 1054 27.63 -31.19 14.47
N GLY A 1055 26.70 -30.96 13.54
CA GLY A 1055 26.45 -31.80 12.37
C GLY A 1055 27.16 -31.32 11.09
N ARG A 1056 27.12 -32.15 10.03
CA ARG A 1056 27.53 -31.73 8.67
C ARG A 1056 26.35 -31.13 7.92
N GLY A 1057 26.56 -29.97 7.31
CA GLY A 1057 25.56 -29.32 6.47
C GLY A 1057 25.30 -30.07 5.15
N ARG A 1058 24.09 -29.92 4.61
CA ARG A 1058 23.68 -30.48 3.31
C ARG A 1058 22.75 -29.54 2.56
N TRP A 1059 22.81 -29.63 1.23
CA TRP A 1059 21.82 -29.01 0.36
C TRP A 1059 20.54 -29.86 0.33
N VAL A 1060 19.39 -29.19 0.35
CA VAL A 1060 18.05 -29.75 0.18
C VAL A 1060 17.28 -28.91 -0.84
N ASP A 1061 16.32 -29.52 -1.51
CA ASP A 1061 15.37 -28.78 -2.35
C ASP A 1061 14.24 -28.19 -1.49
N GLY A 1062 13.65 -27.11 -1.99
CA GLY A 1062 12.50 -26.47 -1.38
C GLY A 1062 11.26 -27.38 -1.33
N GLY A 1063 10.45 -27.20 -0.29
CA GLY A 1063 9.30 -28.04 0.03
C GLY A 1063 9.33 -28.47 1.50
N LYS A 1064 8.49 -29.44 1.84
CA LYS A 1064 8.42 -30.01 3.19
C LYS A 1064 9.57 -30.98 3.42
N GLY A 1065 10.31 -30.79 4.52
CA GLY A 1065 11.34 -31.72 4.95
C GLY A 1065 11.49 -31.74 6.46
N SER A 1066 12.13 -32.80 6.97
CA SER A 1066 12.45 -32.93 8.38
C SER A 1066 13.67 -33.83 8.60
N LEU A 1067 14.34 -33.62 9.73
CA LEU A 1067 15.47 -34.39 10.22
C LEU A 1067 15.25 -34.69 11.70
N VAL A 1068 15.71 -35.86 12.13
CA VAL A 1068 15.77 -36.21 13.56
C VAL A 1068 17.23 -36.54 13.87
N VAL A 1069 17.76 -35.95 14.94
CA VAL A 1069 19.14 -36.16 15.40
C VAL A 1069 19.15 -36.35 16.90
N SER A 1070 19.89 -37.33 17.40
CA SER A 1070 20.11 -37.50 18.84
C SER A 1070 21.01 -36.40 19.39
N VAL A 1071 20.64 -35.80 20.51
CA VAL A 1071 21.37 -34.72 21.20
C VAL A 1071 21.77 -35.09 22.62
#